data_AF-A0A5C5VGB3-F1
#
_entry.id   AF-A0A5C5VGB3-F1
#
_cell.length_a   1.000
_cell.length_b   1.000
_cell.length_c   1.000
_cell.angle_alpha   90.00
_cell.angle_beta   90.00
_cell.angle_gamma   90.00
#
_symmetry.space_group_name_H-M   'P 1'
#
loop_
_entity.id
_entity.type
_entity.pdbx_description
1 polymer ?
#
loop_
_entity_poly.entity_id
_entity_poly.type
_entity_poly.pdbx_seq_one_letter_code
_entity_poly.pdbx_strand_id
1 'polypeptide(L)'
;MPSRRSFLRQVAGGSAAVAYGAAVPACLSNEGPLEIPAPRQGEDVFSFIHRRHGGHDPRMYAQILGAANEFKEGDQAIGVAASDNRSRIHARRLLGATRLSALDANPIHTDELYRFISLDRPGLGQLLPGQPTLGTLKRFLLVADEASIKEAAPALSSDVIGCVVKLMTNDELIQVGRKVFNPLPGSQLGAKGYLGARVQPNSPTDNVDDIAWQVFDAWSYGVGDMLLGTNPVSSEAASVAAVERTLQDLLQTFGVEQHMPHCVLSHIDVQAEVERTDPGSTALWFQSIAGCDAANATFDISVAKMERHASSRSGRYGLYFETGQGADFTNGHSHGFDMVLHEARKYGFARTLSSQVSAARAASGNEPAAWVHLNDVAGFIGPEVFRTREQLVRCCLEDIVMGKLHGLCIGLDVCSTLHMDVSLEDLDWCLDQILPANPAYLMALPTKIDPMLGYLTTGYHDHVRLREKFGYRVNDAMWAFFQQLGVIESDGRPGGRFGDPLWVYLQYRRRKGDPRADDVVFAEGRRKLAEVRSRGVFIAEGHGDRHGDPPQKLREGVRRIYDDAKLGIWAELDDRFVAEAPDALVLETNSVDRTDYILHPVTGEQLSERSQSTVRSLREHRAGEVDLQIVISDGLNALAIMEPGQLTTFLTALRAALAERDRRVASEHLIVNSGRVRAGYSIGETLFAGLEGRRTILHVIGERPGTGHRTFSTYITSASGEVWGRAGEVDHNITKVVSGIANTALDPTQAAADVARLAKLD
;
A
#
# COMPACT_ATOMS: atom_id res chain seq x y z
N MET A 1 -8.93 -7.58 -26.91
CA MET A 1 -7.93 -6.62 -26.40
C MET A 1 -8.42 -6.15 -25.06
N PRO A 2 -7.80 -6.53 -23.92
CA PRO A 2 -8.15 -5.93 -22.65
C PRO A 2 -7.70 -4.47 -22.69
N SER A 3 -8.61 -3.55 -22.39
CA SER A 3 -8.38 -2.11 -22.53
C SER A 3 -7.41 -1.60 -21.45
N ARG A 4 -6.67 -0.53 -21.80
CA ARG A 4 -5.85 0.40 -20.98
C ARG A 4 -6.48 0.92 -19.66
N ARG A 5 -7.68 0.44 -19.28
CA ARG A 5 -8.53 0.81 -18.13
C ARG A 5 -7.99 0.34 -16.76
N SER A 6 -7.04 -0.60 -16.70
CA SER A 6 -6.56 -1.20 -15.44
C SER A 6 -5.53 -0.36 -14.66
N PHE A 7 -4.82 0.57 -15.32
CA PHE A 7 -3.63 1.25 -14.78
C PHE A 7 -3.90 2.13 -13.54
N LEU A 8 -5.05 2.76 -13.46
CA LEU A 8 -5.26 3.89 -12.55
C LEU A 8 -5.80 3.49 -11.19
N ARG A 9 -6.09 2.19 -11.05
CA ARG A 9 -6.52 1.57 -9.80
C ARG A 9 -5.33 1.29 -8.87
N GLN A 10 -4.09 1.23 -9.36
CA GLN A 10 -2.96 0.68 -8.59
C GLN A 10 -1.80 1.63 -8.29
N VAL A 11 -1.43 2.56 -9.18
CA VAL A 11 -0.51 3.66 -8.77
C VAL A 11 -1.20 4.55 -7.73
N ALA A 12 -2.53 4.64 -7.82
CA ALA A 12 -3.36 5.21 -6.77
C ALA A 12 -3.39 4.35 -5.50
N GLY A 13 -3.26 3.02 -5.56
CA GLY A 13 -3.12 2.19 -4.34
C GLY A 13 -1.88 2.54 -3.50
N GLY A 14 -0.84 3.04 -4.18
CA GLY A 14 0.43 3.54 -3.63
C GLY A 14 0.37 4.90 -2.92
N SER A 15 -0.24 5.87 -3.61
CA SER A 15 -0.12 7.28 -3.22
C SER A 15 -1.46 8.03 -3.24
N ALA A 16 -2.54 7.37 -3.64
CA ALA A 16 -3.91 7.90 -3.70
C ALA A 16 -4.97 6.83 -3.31
N ALA A 17 -4.73 6.09 -2.22
CA ALA A 17 -5.64 5.05 -1.72
C ALA A 17 -6.83 5.66 -0.94
N VAL A 18 -7.51 6.60 -1.58
CA VAL A 18 -8.88 7.02 -1.27
C VAL A 18 -9.66 6.92 -2.56
N ALA A 19 -9.98 5.69 -2.99
CA ALA A 19 -10.84 5.51 -4.13
C ALA A 19 -11.62 4.22 -4.02
N TYR A 20 -12.94 4.32 -3.83
CA TYR A 20 -13.94 3.83 -4.78
C TYR A 20 -15.37 4.15 -4.32
N GLY A 21 -16.17 4.63 -5.27
CA GLY A 21 -17.54 4.24 -5.56
C GLY A 21 -18.45 3.61 -4.51
N ALA A 22 -18.80 4.34 -3.46
CA ALA A 22 -20.21 4.63 -3.25
C ALA A 22 -20.29 6.15 -3.05
N ALA A 23 -21.40 6.79 -3.42
CA ALA A 23 -21.80 7.95 -2.63
C ALA A 23 -21.68 7.45 -1.18
N VAL A 24 -20.71 7.95 -0.41
CA VAL A 24 -20.72 7.77 1.03
C VAL A 24 -22.15 8.18 1.35
N PRO A 25 -23.07 7.26 1.73
CA PRO A 25 -24.31 7.73 2.29
C PRO A 25 -23.85 8.71 3.35
N ALA A 26 -24.52 9.84 3.52
CA ALA A 26 -24.30 10.69 4.69
C ALA A 26 -24.48 9.80 5.95
N CYS A 27 -23.40 9.13 6.31
CA CYS A 27 -23.18 8.07 7.26
C CYS A 27 -21.72 8.19 7.73
N LEU A 28 -21.11 9.37 7.60
CA LEU A 28 -20.69 10.02 8.83
C LEU A 28 -21.97 10.29 9.62
N SER A 29 -22.51 9.23 10.24
CA SER A 29 -23.63 9.40 11.14
C SER A 29 -23.08 10.29 12.23
N ASN A 30 -23.64 11.49 12.34
CA ASN A 30 -23.47 12.42 13.45
C ASN A 30 -24.13 11.82 14.73
N GLU A 31 -24.04 10.50 14.88
CA GLU A 31 -24.45 9.76 16.04
C GLU A 31 -23.34 9.92 17.07
N GLY A 32 -23.75 10.28 18.29
CA GLY A 32 -22.84 10.51 19.38
C GLY A 32 -21.95 9.28 19.66
N PRO A 33 -20.94 9.45 20.53
CA PRO A 33 -20.02 8.38 20.92
C PRO A 33 -20.72 7.04 21.16
N LEU A 34 -20.23 5.96 20.53
CA LEU A 34 -20.79 4.60 20.69
C LEU A 34 -20.53 4.07 22.11
N GLU A 35 -21.53 4.21 22.97
CA GLU A 35 -21.52 3.64 24.31
C GLU A 35 -22.04 2.21 24.31
N ILE A 36 -21.27 1.28 24.88
CA ILE A 36 -21.71 -0.09 25.14
C ILE A 36 -22.01 -0.20 26.64
N PRO A 37 -23.29 -0.32 27.05
CA PRO A 37 -23.65 -0.50 28.45
C PRO A 37 -23.07 -1.76 29.09
N ALA A 38 -23.05 -1.77 30.42
CA ALA A 38 -22.55 -2.92 31.18
C ALA A 38 -23.30 -4.23 30.81
N PRO A 39 -22.57 -5.31 30.48
CA PRO A 39 -23.15 -6.61 30.21
C PRO A 39 -23.53 -7.33 31.51
N ARG A 40 -24.52 -8.24 31.43
CA ARG A 40 -24.82 -9.18 32.52
C ARG A 40 -23.72 -10.23 32.62
N GLN A 41 -23.62 -10.89 33.77
CA GLN A 41 -22.62 -11.94 33.98
C GLN A 41 -22.81 -13.08 32.97
N GLY A 42 -21.76 -13.40 32.21
CA GLY A 42 -21.77 -14.47 31.20
C GLY A 42 -22.60 -14.15 29.96
N GLU A 43 -23.08 -12.92 29.80
CA GLU A 43 -23.85 -12.50 28.62
C GLU A 43 -22.96 -12.43 27.39
N ASP A 44 -23.38 -13.07 26.31
CA ASP A 44 -22.74 -12.99 25.00
C ASP A 44 -23.33 -11.87 24.13
N VAL A 45 -22.70 -11.60 22.99
CA VAL A 45 -23.11 -10.52 22.07
C VAL A 45 -24.57 -10.69 21.64
N PHE A 46 -24.99 -11.90 21.27
CA PHE A 46 -26.34 -12.15 20.76
C PHE A 46 -27.41 -12.01 21.84
N SER A 47 -27.15 -12.51 23.05
CA SER A 47 -28.05 -12.37 24.20
C SER A 47 -28.18 -10.90 24.62
N PHE A 48 -27.08 -10.15 24.58
CA PHE A 48 -27.08 -8.72 24.84
C PHE A 48 -27.94 -7.94 23.84
N ILE A 49 -27.74 -8.17 22.54
CA ILE A 49 -28.51 -7.51 21.49
C ILE A 49 -29.99 -7.90 21.63
N HIS A 50 -30.31 -9.18 21.81
CA HIS A 50 -31.69 -9.62 21.99
C HIS A 50 -32.36 -8.94 23.19
N ARG A 51 -31.67 -8.82 24.32
CA ARG A 51 -32.18 -8.12 25.51
C ARG A 51 -32.41 -6.63 25.27
N ARG A 52 -31.55 -5.98 24.49
CA ARG A 52 -31.53 -4.52 24.31
C ARG A 52 -32.41 -4.05 23.15
N HIS A 53 -32.47 -4.82 22.07
CA HIS A 53 -33.11 -4.49 20.79
C HIS A 53 -34.26 -5.45 20.43
N GLY A 54 -34.54 -6.46 21.25
CA GLY A 54 -35.67 -7.38 21.06
C GLY A 54 -35.47 -8.45 19.97
N GLY A 55 -34.29 -8.53 19.35
CA GLY A 55 -34.05 -9.41 18.22
C GLY A 55 -32.64 -9.27 17.64
N HIS A 56 -32.43 -9.76 16.42
CA HIS A 56 -31.18 -9.54 15.68
C HIS A 56 -31.08 -8.07 15.22
N ASP A 57 -29.94 -7.44 15.49
CA ASP A 57 -29.62 -6.09 15.04
C ASP A 57 -28.21 -6.10 14.42
N PRO A 58 -28.10 -6.16 13.08
CA PRO A 58 -26.81 -6.24 12.40
C PRO A 58 -25.92 -5.03 12.68
N ARG A 59 -26.52 -3.84 12.86
CA ARG A 59 -25.77 -2.62 13.13
C ARG A 59 -25.17 -2.67 14.53
N MET A 60 -25.97 -3.00 15.53
CA MET A 60 -25.48 -3.14 16.90
C MET A 60 -24.47 -4.28 17.01
N TYR A 61 -24.64 -5.35 16.23
CA TYR A 61 -23.66 -6.44 16.14
C TYR A 61 -22.31 -5.92 15.66
N ALA A 62 -22.26 -5.24 14.51
CA ALA A 62 -21.04 -4.64 13.98
C ALA A 62 -20.41 -3.63 14.94
N GLN A 63 -21.22 -2.79 15.58
CA GLN A 63 -20.78 -1.83 16.58
C GLN A 63 -20.15 -2.51 17.80
N ILE A 64 -20.70 -3.62 18.31
CA ILE A 64 -20.08 -4.36 19.43
C ILE A 64 -18.74 -4.99 19.00
N LEU A 65 -18.65 -5.53 17.78
CA LEU A 65 -17.40 -6.10 17.27
C LEU A 65 -16.30 -5.03 17.10
N GLY A 66 -16.65 -3.88 16.50
CA GLY A 66 -15.74 -2.76 16.33
C GLY A 66 -15.35 -2.11 17.65
N ALA A 67 -16.30 -1.96 18.58
CA ALA A 67 -16.04 -1.39 19.90
C ALA A 67 -15.06 -2.24 20.73
N ALA A 68 -14.86 -3.52 20.38
CA ALA A 68 -13.88 -4.38 21.06
C ALA A 68 -12.42 -4.13 20.61
N ASN A 69 -12.19 -3.45 19.47
CA ASN A 69 -10.85 -3.08 19.01
C ASN A 69 -10.17 -2.14 20.01
N GLU A 70 -8.83 -2.08 19.99
CA GLU A 70 -8.15 -0.86 20.43
C GLU A 70 -8.49 0.31 19.50
N PHE A 71 -8.42 1.53 20.01
CA PHE A 71 -8.85 2.71 19.26
C PHE A 71 -8.00 2.95 18.00
N LYS A 72 -8.67 3.13 16.85
CA LYS A 72 -8.09 3.50 15.54
C LYS A 72 -8.96 4.57 14.90
N GLU A 73 -8.35 5.50 14.16
CA GLU A 73 -9.07 6.60 13.52
C GLU A 73 -10.07 6.08 12.48
N GLY A 74 -9.67 5.10 11.67
CA GLY A 74 -10.56 4.53 10.65
C GLY A 74 -11.82 3.89 11.23
N ASP A 75 -11.72 3.22 12.38
CA ASP A 75 -12.88 2.63 13.06
C ASP A 75 -13.82 3.72 13.65
N GLN A 76 -13.26 4.86 14.06
CA GLN A 76 -14.04 6.01 14.50
C GLN A 76 -14.76 6.67 13.31
N ALA A 77 -14.06 6.84 12.18
CA ALA A 77 -14.59 7.46 10.98
C ALA A 77 -15.83 6.72 10.43
N ILE A 78 -15.90 5.40 10.61
CA ILE A 78 -17.06 4.59 10.21
C ILE A 78 -18.06 4.34 11.35
N GLY A 79 -17.87 4.95 12.53
CA GLY A 79 -18.83 4.92 13.63
C GLY A 79 -18.90 3.61 14.43
N VAL A 80 -17.85 2.78 14.41
CA VAL A 80 -17.80 1.51 15.14
C VAL A 80 -16.82 1.48 16.31
N ALA A 81 -15.97 2.50 16.46
CA ALA A 81 -15.08 2.62 17.60
C ALA A 81 -15.84 2.87 18.92
N ALA A 82 -15.39 2.25 20.01
CA ALA A 82 -15.92 2.53 21.34
C ALA A 82 -15.67 3.99 21.76
N SER A 83 -16.67 4.61 22.38
CA SER A 83 -16.60 5.98 22.90
C SER A 83 -15.56 6.18 24.01
N ASP A 84 -15.40 5.15 24.85
CA ASP A 84 -14.52 5.16 26.00
C ASP A 84 -13.96 3.76 26.29
N ASN A 85 -12.94 3.69 27.14
CA ASN A 85 -12.33 2.41 27.51
C ASN A 85 -13.31 1.48 28.26
N ARG A 86 -14.31 2.03 28.94
CA ARG A 86 -15.34 1.26 29.65
C ARG A 86 -16.22 0.50 28.66
N SER A 87 -16.67 1.16 27.60
CA SER A 87 -17.44 0.57 26.49
C SER A 87 -16.63 -0.48 25.76
N ARG A 88 -15.33 -0.23 25.54
CA ARG A 88 -14.40 -1.22 24.98
C ARG A 88 -14.32 -2.48 25.84
N ILE A 89 -14.18 -2.33 27.15
CA ILE A 89 -14.16 -3.45 28.11
C ILE A 89 -15.49 -4.21 28.10
N HIS A 90 -16.63 -3.51 28.01
CA HIS A 90 -17.94 -4.15 27.91
C HIS A 90 -18.09 -4.96 26.62
N ALA A 91 -17.69 -4.39 25.47
CA ALA A 91 -17.66 -5.09 24.19
C ALA A 91 -16.77 -6.34 24.25
N ARG A 92 -15.56 -6.24 24.81
CA ARG A 92 -14.64 -7.38 24.99
C ARG A 92 -15.21 -8.46 25.91
N ARG A 93 -15.98 -8.09 26.95
CA ARG A 93 -16.65 -9.07 27.83
C ARG A 93 -17.73 -9.85 27.09
N LEU A 94 -18.58 -9.15 26.33
CA LEU A 94 -19.61 -9.78 25.49
C LEU A 94 -18.97 -10.71 24.45
N LEU A 95 -17.96 -10.21 23.75
CA LEU A 95 -17.25 -10.93 22.71
C LEU A 95 -16.54 -12.17 23.28
N GLY A 96 -15.86 -12.04 24.42
CA GLY A 96 -15.20 -13.15 25.11
C GLY A 96 -16.14 -14.27 25.56
N ALA A 97 -17.40 -13.96 25.90
CA ALA A 97 -18.42 -14.94 26.25
C ALA A 97 -19.09 -15.60 25.03
N THR A 98 -18.88 -15.07 23.82
CA THR A 98 -19.55 -15.52 22.60
C THR A 98 -18.96 -16.83 22.09
N ARG A 99 -19.84 -17.78 21.74
CA ARG A 99 -19.47 -19.09 21.17
C ARG A 99 -18.94 -18.93 19.74
N LEU A 100 -17.90 -19.69 19.39
CA LEU A 100 -17.33 -19.67 18.04
C LEU A 100 -18.38 -20.07 16.98
N SER A 101 -19.18 -21.11 17.27
CA SER A 101 -20.25 -21.55 16.37
C SER A 101 -21.36 -20.53 16.19
N ALA A 102 -21.57 -19.64 17.18
CA ALA A 102 -22.56 -18.57 17.06
C ALA A 102 -22.06 -17.45 16.14
N LEU A 103 -20.76 -17.13 16.16
CA LEU A 103 -20.14 -16.21 15.21
C LEU A 103 -20.18 -16.77 13.78
N ASP A 104 -19.78 -18.03 13.61
CA ASP A 104 -19.81 -18.68 12.29
C ASP A 104 -21.24 -18.79 11.71
N ALA A 105 -22.26 -18.90 12.57
CA ALA A 105 -23.67 -18.92 12.15
C ALA A 105 -24.23 -17.51 11.82
N ASN A 106 -23.53 -16.45 12.22
CA ASN A 106 -23.96 -15.06 12.03
C ASN A 106 -22.77 -14.23 11.50
N PRO A 107 -22.31 -14.50 10.26
CA PRO A 107 -21.18 -13.77 9.70
C PRO A 107 -21.44 -12.28 9.61
N ILE A 108 -20.40 -11.47 9.82
CA ILE A 108 -20.53 -10.01 9.82
C ILE A 108 -20.98 -9.46 8.46
N HIS A 109 -20.53 -10.11 7.38
CA HIS A 109 -20.86 -9.74 6.01
C HIS A 109 -20.79 -10.98 5.10
N THR A 110 -21.83 -11.17 4.27
CA THR A 110 -21.92 -12.30 3.34
C THR A 110 -21.90 -11.83 1.89
N ASP A 111 -20.81 -12.14 1.21
CA ASP A 111 -20.53 -11.86 -0.19
C ASP A 111 -19.87 -13.11 -0.85
N GLU A 112 -19.46 -13.04 -2.11
CA GLU A 112 -18.77 -14.15 -2.78
C GLU A 112 -17.43 -14.46 -2.13
N LEU A 113 -16.66 -13.43 -1.73
CA LEU A 113 -15.43 -13.60 -0.97
C LEU A 113 -15.67 -14.40 0.31
N TYR A 114 -16.65 -14.04 1.14
CA TYR A 114 -16.98 -14.77 2.37
C TYR A 114 -17.29 -16.24 2.08
N ARG A 115 -18.09 -16.51 1.05
CA ARG A 115 -18.42 -17.89 0.66
C ARG A 115 -17.15 -18.65 0.27
N PHE A 116 -16.29 -18.05 -0.56
CA PHE A 116 -15.04 -18.65 -1.04
C PHE A 116 -14.06 -18.97 0.09
N ILE A 117 -13.85 -18.05 1.04
CA ILE A 117 -12.93 -18.28 2.17
C ILE A 117 -13.48 -19.27 3.21
N SER A 118 -14.80 -19.51 3.17
CA SER A 118 -15.50 -20.43 4.07
C SER A 118 -15.63 -21.85 3.51
N LEU A 119 -15.29 -22.07 2.24
CA LEU A 119 -15.27 -23.40 1.62
C LEU A 119 -14.28 -24.33 2.34
N ASP A 120 -14.64 -25.61 2.41
CA ASP A 120 -13.78 -26.73 2.84
C ASP A 120 -13.11 -26.57 4.21
N ARG A 121 -13.65 -25.73 5.11
CA ARG A 121 -13.15 -25.62 6.48
C ARG A 121 -13.47 -26.89 7.29
N PRO A 122 -12.49 -27.48 8.00
CA PRO A 122 -12.75 -28.55 8.95
C PRO A 122 -13.73 -28.11 10.05
N GLY A 123 -14.55 -29.04 10.53
CA GLY A 123 -15.49 -28.76 11.62
C GLY A 123 -14.77 -28.53 12.96
N LEU A 124 -15.09 -27.43 13.64
CA LEU A 124 -14.53 -27.03 14.94
C LEU A 124 -14.66 -28.10 16.04
N GLY A 125 -15.69 -28.95 15.97
CA GLY A 125 -16.08 -29.88 17.04
C GLY A 125 -15.09 -31.00 17.35
N GLN A 126 -14.16 -31.30 16.44
CA GLN A 126 -13.10 -32.30 16.68
C GLN A 126 -11.87 -31.71 17.38
N LEU A 127 -11.67 -30.39 17.28
CA LEU A 127 -10.39 -29.73 17.62
C LEU A 127 -10.47 -28.91 18.93
N LEU A 128 -11.66 -28.38 19.26
CA LEU A 128 -11.91 -27.66 20.52
C LEU A 128 -13.22 -28.19 21.16
N PRO A 129 -13.14 -29.08 22.17
CA PRO A 129 -14.32 -29.68 22.78
C PRO A 129 -15.13 -28.68 23.62
N GLY A 130 -16.42 -28.95 23.81
CA GLY A 130 -17.22 -28.29 24.86
C GLY A 130 -17.81 -26.91 24.52
N GLN A 131 -18.21 -26.68 23.27
CA GLN A 131 -18.82 -25.41 22.81
C GLN A 131 -17.90 -24.20 23.07
N PRO A 132 -16.74 -24.13 22.40
CA PRO A 132 -15.73 -23.11 22.66
C PRO A 132 -16.28 -21.69 22.46
N THR A 133 -15.85 -20.79 23.34
CA THR A 133 -16.02 -19.34 23.25
C THR A 133 -14.74 -18.67 22.77
N LEU A 134 -14.82 -17.41 22.33
CA LEU A 134 -13.62 -16.62 22.03
C LEU A 134 -12.69 -16.47 23.24
N GLY A 135 -13.24 -16.37 24.46
CA GLY A 135 -12.44 -16.34 25.69
C GLY A 135 -11.66 -17.64 25.92
N THR A 136 -12.28 -18.80 25.63
CA THR A 136 -11.57 -20.09 25.69
C THR A 136 -10.56 -20.26 24.55
N LEU A 137 -10.86 -19.75 23.35
CA LEU A 137 -9.92 -19.75 22.23
C LEU A 137 -8.69 -18.89 22.54
N LYS A 138 -8.87 -17.66 23.06
CA LYS A 138 -7.77 -16.82 23.52
C LYS A 138 -6.87 -17.57 24.50
N ARG A 139 -7.46 -18.20 25.52
CA ARG A 139 -6.70 -18.99 26.51
C ARG A 139 -5.94 -20.15 25.87
N PHE A 140 -6.58 -20.87 24.95
CA PHE A 140 -5.96 -21.94 24.18
C PHE A 140 -4.73 -21.43 23.43
N LEU A 141 -4.83 -20.34 22.66
CA LEU A 141 -3.72 -19.76 21.91
C LEU A 141 -2.54 -19.33 22.81
N LEU A 142 -2.83 -18.85 24.02
CA LEU A 142 -1.81 -18.44 24.99
C LEU A 142 -1.07 -19.63 25.63
N VAL A 143 -1.77 -20.75 25.88
CA VAL A 143 -1.23 -21.89 26.63
C VAL A 143 -0.74 -23.04 25.75
N ALA A 144 -1.46 -23.37 24.68
CA ALA A 144 -1.14 -24.50 23.82
C ALA A 144 0.20 -24.33 23.11
N ASP A 145 0.80 -25.45 22.70
CA ASP A 145 2.02 -25.46 21.88
C ASP A 145 1.71 -25.14 20.41
N GLU A 146 2.76 -24.92 19.62
CA GLU A 146 2.63 -24.56 18.21
C GLU A 146 1.91 -25.65 17.40
N ALA A 147 2.19 -26.93 17.68
CA ALA A 147 1.61 -28.05 16.95
C ALA A 147 0.09 -28.09 17.13
N SER A 148 -0.39 -27.96 18.38
CA SER A 148 -1.82 -27.95 18.69
C SER A 148 -2.52 -26.74 18.05
N ILE A 149 -1.88 -25.57 18.04
CA ILE A 149 -2.44 -24.37 17.39
C ILE A 149 -2.56 -24.57 15.88
N LYS A 150 -1.53 -25.13 15.24
CA LYS A 150 -1.55 -25.42 13.79
C LYS A 150 -2.59 -26.46 13.40
N GLU A 151 -2.87 -27.42 14.28
CA GLU A 151 -3.94 -28.40 14.07
C GLU A 151 -5.33 -27.74 14.12
N ALA A 152 -5.54 -26.79 15.03
CA ALA A 152 -6.81 -26.08 15.19
C ALA A 152 -7.04 -24.95 14.17
N ALA A 153 -5.98 -24.27 13.73
CA ALA A 153 -6.02 -23.07 12.90
C ALA A 153 -6.87 -23.18 11.62
N PRO A 154 -6.82 -24.28 10.83
CA PRO A 154 -7.65 -24.43 9.63
C PRO A 154 -9.16 -24.39 9.88
N ALA A 155 -9.61 -24.76 11.09
CA ALA A 155 -11.03 -24.75 11.46
C ALA A 155 -11.52 -23.38 11.93
N LEU A 156 -10.63 -22.42 12.15
CA LEU A 156 -11.02 -21.06 12.54
C LEU A 156 -11.46 -20.27 11.30
N SER A 157 -12.51 -19.46 11.45
CA SER A 157 -12.96 -18.54 10.39
C SER A 157 -12.17 -17.24 10.49
N SER A 158 -12.13 -16.49 9.39
CA SER A 158 -11.54 -15.16 9.40
C SER A 158 -12.22 -14.26 10.43
N ASP A 159 -13.55 -14.33 10.58
CA ASP A 159 -14.29 -13.57 11.60
C ASP A 159 -13.88 -13.98 13.02
N VAL A 160 -13.69 -15.28 13.30
CA VAL A 160 -13.21 -15.77 14.61
C VAL A 160 -11.78 -15.31 14.89
N ILE A 161 -10.88 -15.40 13.90
CA ILE A 161 -9.48 -14.94 14.04
C ILE A 161 -9.44 -13.42 14.26
N GLY A 162 -10.18 -12.66 13.45
CA GLY A 162 -10.29 -11.21 13.58
C GLY A 162 -10.89 -10.80 14.92
N CYS A 163 -11.83 -11.56 15.48
CA CYS A 163 -12.40 -11.28 16.81
C CYS A 163 -11.45 -11.63 17.97
N VAL A 164 -10.68 -12.73 17.88
CA VAL A 164 -9.86 -13.17 19.02
C VAL A 164 -8.71 -12.21 19.31
N VAL A 165 -8.10 -11.60 18.28
CA VAL A 165 -7.01 -10.62 18.46
C VAL A 165 -7.46 -9.35 19.17
N LYS A 166 -8.74 -8.97 19.04
CA LYS A 166 -9.35 -7.82 19.75
C LYS A 166 -9.35 -8.02 21.25
N LEU A 167 -9.34 -9.27 21.72
CA LEU A 167 -9.36 -9.63 23.13
C LEU A 167 -7.96 -9.69 23.75
N MET A 168 -6.90 -9.58 22.95
CA MET A 168 -5.51 -9.72 23.39
C MET A 168 -4.86 -8.37 23.65
N THR A 169 -4.05 -8.27 24.71
CA THR A 169 -3.09 -7.17 24.89
C THR A 169 -1.94 -7.29 23.89
N ASN A 170 -1.11 -6.24 23.77
CA ASN A 170 0.08 -6.32 22.90
C ASN A 170 1.06 -7.42 23.35
N ASP A 171 1.24 -7.62 24.66
CA ASP A 171 2.08 -8.71 25.19
C ASP A 171 1.53 -10.10 24.83
N GLU A 172 0.20 -10.26 24.88
CA GLU A 172 -0.47 -11.50 24.49
C GLU A 172 -0.35 -11.74 22.98
N LEU A 173 -0.48 -10.69 22.15
CA LEU A 173 -0.24 -10.78 20.70
C LEU A 173 1.22 -11.17 20.41
N ILE A 174 2.18 -10.56 21.09
CA ILE A 174 3.61 -10.92 21.00
C ILE A 174 3.83 -12.37 21.42
N GLN A 175 3.20 -12.82 22.51
CA GLN A 175 3.31 -14.19 22.99
C GLN A 175 2.82 -15.22 21.97
N VAL A 176 1.72 -14.95 21.27
CA VAL A 176 1.21 -15.81 20.20
C VAL A 176 2.09 -15.70 18.95
N GLY A 177 2.45 -14.48 18.54
CA GLY A 177 3.29 -14.22 17.38
C GLY A 177 4.64 -14.93 17.47
N ARG A 178 5.32 -14.89 18.62
CA ARG A 178 6.60 -15.58 18.82
C ARG A 178 6.51 -17.10 18.99
N LYS A 179 5.30 -17.66 18.91
CA LYS A 179 5.01 -19.09 19.10
C LYS A 179 4.66 -19.79 17.78
N VAL A 180 3.92 -19.13 16.89
CA VAL A 180 3.43 -19.73 15.64
C VAL A 180 4.27 -19.24 14.45
N PHE A 181 4.76 -20.17 13.62
CA PHE A 181 5.60 -19.83 12.46
C PHE A 181 5.21 -20.64 11.22
N ASN A 182 5.10 -20.01 10.05
CA ASN A 182 4.72 -20.67 8.80
C ASN A 182 5.81 -20.42 7.77
N PRO A 183 6.94 -21.16 7.82
CA PRO A 183 8.05 -20.91 6.92
C PRO A 183 7.72 -21.28 5.48
N LEU A 184 8.33 -20.57 4.51
CA LEU A 184 8.20 -20.91 3.10
C LEU A 184 8.86 -22.27 2.80
N PRO A 185 8.26 -23.11 1.94
CA PRO A 185 8.72 -24.49 1.71
C PRO A 185 10.20 -24.58 1.31
N GLY A 186 10.95 -25.44 2.00
CA GLY A 186 12.38 -25.67 1.72
C GLY A 186 13.30 -24.50 2.07
N SER A 187 12.89 -23.60 2.97
CA SER A 187 13.70 -22.46 3.44
C SER A 187 13.51 -22.18 4.92
N GLN A 188 14.29 -21.23 5.46
CA GLN A 188 14.11 -20.69 6.81
C GLN A 188 13.33 -19.35 6.82
N LEU A 189 12.86 -18.90 5.66
CA LEU A 189 12.09 -17.66 5.55
C LEU A 189 10.77 -17.81 6.28
N GLY A 190 10.51 -16.98 7.29
CA GLY A 190 9.34 -17.09 8.17
C GLY A 190 9.49 -18.10 9.31
N ALA A 191 10.66 -18.73 9.48
CA ALA A 191 10.96 -19.56 10.63
C ALA A 191 11.31 -18.74 11.86
N LYS A 192 11.19 -19.35 13.05
CA LYS A 192 11.54 -18.72 14.32
C LYS A 192 13.02 -18.29 14.32
N GLY A 193 13.27 -17.04 14.69
CA GLY A 193 14.61 -16.47 14.76
C GLY A 193 15.16 -16.00 13.41
N TYR A 194 14.35 -16.00 12.34
CA TYR A 194 14.72 -15.46 11.04
C TYR A 194 13.92 -14.19 10.74
N LEU A 195 14.57 -13.21 10.11
CA LEU A 195 13.94 -11.97 9.66
C LEU A 195 14.40 -11.68 8.24
N GLY A 196 13.53 -11.99 7.28
CA GLY A 196 13.78 -11.74 5.87
C GLY A 196 13.64 -10.27 5.50
N ALA A 197 14.14 -9.92 4.32
CA ALA A 197 14.00 -8.60 3.73
C ALA A 197 13.48 -8.71 2.29
N ARG A 198 12.38 -8.00 2.00
CA ARG A 198 11.96 -7.71 0.63
C ARG A 198 12.69 -6.45 0.18
N VAL A 199 13.57 -6.56 -0.81
CA VAL A 199 14.21 -5.38 -1.41
C VAL A 199 13.19 -4.73 -2.34
N GLN A 200 12.92 -3.44 -2.15
CA GLN A 200 12.01 -2.65 -2.98
C GLN A 200 12.79 -1.62 -3.81
N PRO A 201 13.43 -2.02 -4.92
CA PRO A 201 14.29 -1.13 -5.69
C PRO A 201 13.46 -0.23 -6.64
N ASN A 202 12.61 0.64 -6.08
CA ASN A 202 11.72 1.52 -6.85
C ASN A 202 12.50 2.60 -7.60
N SER A 203 12.11 2.89 -8.85
CA SER A 203 12.67 4.00 -9.65
C SER A 203 11.58 5.02 -9.97
N PRO A 204 11.82 6.33 -9.81
CA PRO A 204 10.87 7.39 -10.19
C PRO A 204 10.42 7.34 -11.65
N THR A 205 11.12 6.60 -12.52
CA THR A 205 10.83 6.50 -13.95
C THR A 205 10.97 5.07 -14.50
N ASP A 206 10.91 4.04 -13.65
CA ASP A 206 11.18 2.63 -14.03
C ASP A 206 12.56 2.41 -14.71
N ASN A 207 13.55 3.24 -14.39
CA ASN A 207 14.87 3.12 -15.00
C ASN A 207 15.59 1.87 -14.45
N VAL A 208 15.94 0.95 -15.35
CA VAL A 208 16.55 -0.34 -14.99
C VAL A 208 17.92 -0.22 -14.28
N ASP A 209 18.71 0.83 -14.54
CA ASP A 209 19.95 1.06 -13.80
C ASP A 209 19.64 1.48 -12.35
N ASP A 210 18.64 2.34 -12.10
CA ASP A 210 18.24 2.73 -10.74
C ASP A 210 17.82 1.51 -9.91
N ILE A 211 17.07 0.62 -10.55
CA ILE A 211 16.56 -0.62 -9.94
C ILE A 211 17.74 -1.54 -9.61
N ALA A 212 18.64 -1.77 -10.56
CA ALA A 212 19.79 -2.65 -10.36
C ALA A 212 20.75 -2.13 -9.27
N TRP A 213 21.01 -0.82 -9.24
CA TRP A 213 21.90 -0.23 -8.24
C TRP A 213 21.37 -0.33 -6.81
N GLN A 214 20.06 -0.24 -6.61
CA GLN A 214 19.46 -0.48 -5.29
C GLN A 214 19.58 -1.94 -4.85
N VAL A 215 19.55 -2.91 -5.78
CA VAL A 215 19.81 -4.31 -5.45
C VAL A 215 21.28 -4.54 -5.07
N PHE A 216 22.22 -3.95 -5.81
CA PHE A 216 23.64 -4.00 -5.46
C PHE A 216 23.90 -3.40 -4.07
N ASP A 217 23.20 -2.32 -3.75
CA ASP A 217 23.23 -1.67 -2.46
C ASP A 217 22.73 -2.60 -1.34
N ALA A 218 21.52 -3.15 -1.47
CA ALA A 218 20.95 -4.08 -0.49
C ALA A 218 21.89 -5.26 -0.18
N TRP A 219 22.42 -5.90 -1.23
CA TRP A 219 23.32 -7.04 -1.08
C TRP A 219 24.67 -6.66 -0.48
N SER A 220 25.11 -5.41 -0.63
CA SER A 220 26.31 -4.91 0.05
C SER A 220 26.13 -4.80 1.58
N TYR A 221 24.91 -4.79 2.09
CA TYR A 221 24.59 -4.81 3.53
C TYR A 221 24.14 -6.19 4.04
N GLY A 222 24.18 -7.24 3.21
CA GLY A 222 23.62 -8.55 3.56
C GLY A 222 22.10 -8.52 3.73
N VAL A 223 21.42 -7.63 3.00
CA VAL A 223 19.97 -7.43 3.01
C VAL A 223 19.39 -7.90 1.68
N GLY A 224 18.28 -8.63 1.73
CA GLY A 224 17.56 -9.09 0.53
C GLY A 224 17.65 -10.59 0.35
N ASP A 225 16.77 -11.31 1.05
CA ASP A 225 16.69 -12.77 1.05
C ASP A 225 15.26 -13.31 0.88
N MET A 226 14.24 -12.44 0.95
CA MET A 226 12.84 -12.81 0.76
C MET A 226 12.45 -12.75 -0.72
N LEU A 227 12.52 -11.56 -1.34
CA LEU A 227 12.23 -11.32 -2.76
C LEU A 227 12.79 -9.97 -3.22
N LEU A 228 13.05 -9.83 -4.53
CA LEU A 228 13.27 -8.53 -5.18
C LEU A 228 11.94 -8.04 -5.80
N GLY A 229 11.38 -6.94 -5.30
CA GLY A 229 10.00 -6.54 -5.62
C GLY A 229 9.86 -5.07 -5.95
N THR A 230 9.65 -4.72 -7.22
CA THR A 230 9.57 -3.32 -7.67
C THR A 230 8.13 -2.90 -7.91
N ASN A 231 7.72 -1.77 -7.34
CA ASN A 231 6.49 -1.10 -7.75
C ASN A 231 6.77 -0.33 -9.05
N PRO A 232 6.05 -0.59 -10.15
CA PRO A 232 6.28 0.12 -11.40
C PRO A 232 5.53 1.45 -11.45
N VAL A 233 6.15 2.47 -12.05
CA VAL A 233 5.50 3.73 -12.43
C VAL A 233 4.57 3.50 -13.62
N SER A 234 5.02 2.72 -14.61
CA SER A 234 4.29 2.39 -15.83
C SER A 234 3.75 0.97 -15.78
N SER A 235 2.43 0.83 -15.98
CA SER A 235 1.81 -0.50 -16.19
C SER A 235 1.73 -0.91 -17.67
N GLU A 236 2.52 -0.29 -18.55
CA GLU A 236 2.67 -0.82 -19.90
C GLU A 236 3.46 -2.15 -19.82
N ALA A 237 2.93 -3.21 -20.44
CA ALA A 237 3.52 -4.55 -20.37
C ALA A 237 5.00 -4.58 -20.78
N ALA A 238 5.42 -3.72 -21.72
CA ALA A 238 6.83 -3.58 -22.11
C ALA A 238 7.72 -3.02 -20.98
N SER A 239 7.22 -2.05 -20.20
CA SER A 239 7.94 -1.51 -19.03
C SER A 239 8.07 -2.58 -17.95
N VAL A 240 6.95 -3.23 -17.62
CA VAL A 240 6.90 -4.33 -16.64
C VAL A 240 7.87 -5.45 -17.04
N ALA A 241 7.86 -5.89 -18.29
CA ALA A 241 8.77 -6.92 -18.79
C ALA A 241 10.25 -6.50 -18.68
N ALA A 242 10.59 -5.25 -18.98
CA ALA A 242 11.97 -4.75 -18.84
C ALA A 242 12.45 -4.78 -17.39
N VAL A 243 11.59 -4.43 -16.44
CA VAL A 243 11.92 -4.49 -15.01
C VAL A 243 12.01 -5.94 -14.52
N GLU A 244 11.04 -6.80 -14.87
CA GLU A 244 11.08 -8.24 -14.56
C GLU A 244 12.39 -8.88 -15.02
N ARG A 245 12.80 -8.62 -16.27
CA ARG A 245 14.06 -9.13 -16.84
C ARG A 245 15.28 -8.59 -16.10
N THR A 246 15.26 -7.33 -15.68
CA THR A 246 16.36 -6.73 -14.91
C THR A 246 16.54 -7.43 -13.56
N LEU A 247 15.45 -7.65 -12.83
CA LEU A 247 15.50 -8.35 -11.54
C LEU A 247 15.91 -9.82 -11.71
N GLN A 248 15.37 -10.51 -12.72
CA GLN A 248 15.72 -11.88 -13.05
C GLN A 248 17.22 -12.01 -13.41
N ASP A 249 17.75 -11.08 -14.20
CA ASP A 249 19.14 -11.09 -14.64
C ASP A 249 20.10 -11.00 -13.45
N LEU A 250 19.79 -10.17 -12.46
CA LEU A 250 20.56 -10.07 -11.23
C LEU A 250 20.57 -11.41 -10.49
N LEU A 251 19.40 -12.01 -10.27
CA LEU A 251 19.29 -13.30 -9.58
C LEU A 251 20.07 -14.41 -10.29
N GLN A 252 19.89 -14.55 -11.61
CA GLN A 252 20.56 -15.57 -12.43
C GLN A 252 22.07 -15.35 -12.52
N THR A 253 22.51 -14.10 -12.66
CA THR A 253 23.94 -13.79 -12.76
C THR A 253 24.68 -14.20 -11.50
N PHE A 254 24.05 -14.04 -10.34
CA PHE A 254 24.63 -14.45 -9.06
C PHE A 254 24.31 -15.90 -8.66
N GLY A 255 23.46 -16.61 -9.41
CA GLY A 255 23.09 -18.01 -9.15
C GLY A 255 22.20 -18.20 -7.93
N VAL A 256 21.34 -17.22 -7.63
CA VAL A 256 20.47 -17.20 -6.43
C VAL A 256 18.97 -17.29 -6.77
N GLU A 257 18.61 -17.43 -8.04
CA GLU A 257 17.23 -17.49 -8.55
C GLU A 257 16.41 -18.68 -8.02
N GLN A 258 17.08 -19.70 -7.50
CA GLN A 258 16.45 -20.84 -6.83
C GLN A 258 16.16 -20.59 -5.34
N HIS A 259 16.70 -19.52 -4.77
CA HIS A 259 16.56 -19.19 -3.35
C HIS A 259 15.67 -17.97 -3.12
N MET A 260 15.55 -17.10 -4.13
CA MET A 260 14.82 -15.84 -4.03
C MET A 260 14.09 -15.54 -5.35
N PRO A 261 12.78 -15.26 -5.32
CA PRO A 261 12.03 -14.81 -6.49
C PRO A 261 12.17 -13.30 -6.73
N HIS A 262 11.71 -12.88 -7.91
CA HIS A 262 11.47 -11.49 -8.25
C HIS A 262 10.00 -11.24 -8.62
N CYS A 263 9.58 -9.98 -8.56
CA CYS A 263 8.22 -9.57 -8.93
C CYS A 263 8.17 -8.08 -9.25
N VAL A 264 7.42 -7.71 -10.30
CA VAL A 264 6.98 -6.34 -10.54
C VAL A 264 5.52 -6.22 -10.12
N LEU A 265 5.26 -5.37 -9.13
CA LEU A 265 3.97 -5.22 -8.45
C LEU A 265 2.94 -4.45 -9.29
N SER A 266 2.74 -4.88 -10.54
CA SER A 266 1.69 -4.40 -11.44
C SER A 266 0.40 -5.19 -11.29
N HIS A 267 -0.65 -4.80 -12.02
CA HIS A 267 -1.92 -5.54 -11.98
C HIS A 267 -1.71 -6.98 -12.44
N ILE A 268 -2.36 -7.94 -11.78
CA ILE A 268 -2.16 -9.37 -12.08
C ILE A 268 -2.40 -9.71 -13.55
N ASP A 269 -3.36 -9.04 -14.21
CA ASP A 269 -3.62 -9.21 -15.65
C ASP A 269 -2.44 -8.73 -16.53
N VAL A 270 -1.70 -7.70 -16.11
CA VAL A 270 -0.51 -7.21 -16.83
C VAL A 270 0.64 -8.19 -16.68
N GLN A 271 0.87 -8.72 -15.47
CA GLN A 271 1.89 -9.74 -15.23
C GLN A 271 1.57 -11.03 -16.00
N ALA A 272 0.30 -11.43 -16.05
CA ALA A 272 -0.15 -12.56 -16.85
C ALA A 272 0.03 -12.32 -18.35
N GLU A 273 -0.19 -11.09 -18.84
CA GLU A 273 0.11 -10.71 -20.21
C GLU A 273 1.61 -10.80 -20.50
N VAL A 274 2.45 -10.25 -19.62
CA VAL A 274 3.91 -10.29 -19.73
C VAL A 274 4.40 -11.72 -19.80
N GLU A 275 3.99 -12.59 -18.88
CA GLU A 275 4.34 -14.01 -18.89
C GLU A 275 3.89 -14.73 -20.17
N ARG A 276 2.73 -14.38 -20.72
CA ARG A 276 2.25 -14.95 -21.99
C ARG A 276 3.10 -14.49 -23.18
N THR A 277 3.52 -13.23 -23.20
CA THR A 277 4.34 -12.66 -24.30
C THR A 277 5.82 -12.97 -24.18
N ASP A 278 6.30 -13.17 -22.95
CA ASP A 278 7.70 -13.41 -22.61
C ASP A 278 7.80 -14.51 -21.54
N PRO A 279 7.58 -15.79 -21.88
CA PRO A 279 7.50 -16.88 -20.91
C PRO A 279 8.73 -17.03 -20.03
N GLY A 280 8.49 -17.29 -18.74
CA GLY A 280 9.52 -17.41 -17.71
C GLY A 280 10.13 -16.09 -17.27
N SER A 281 9.62 -14.94 -17.72
CA SER A 281 10.06 -13.62 -17.25
C SER A 281 9.53 -13.30 -15.85
N THR A 282 8.37 -13.83 -15.45
CA THR A 282 7.77 -13.58 -14.13
C THR A 282 8.01 -14.75 -13.17
N ALA A 283 8.48 -14.46 -11.95
CA ALA A 283 8.57 -15.47 -10.89
C ALA A 283 7.30 -15.51 -10.03
N LEU A 284 6.88 -14.39 -9.43
CA LEU A 284 5.61 -14.28 -8.71
C LEU A 284 4.63 -13.41 -9.49
N TRP A 285 3.32 -13.64 -9.29
CA TRP A 285 2.29 -12.68 -9.70
C TRP A 285 1.71 -11.95 -8.50
N PHE A 286 1.92 -10.64 -8.46
CA PHE A 286 1.43 -9.74 -7.43
C PHE A 286 -0.05 -9.34 -7.60
N GLN A 287 -0.75 -9.12 -6.50
CA GLN A 287 -2.01 -8.39 -6.49
C GLN A 287 -2.35 -7.82 -5.10
N SER A 288 -2.72 -6.54 -5.01
CA SER A 288 -3.41 -6.00 -3.84
C SER A 288 -4.83 -6.58 -3.74
N ILE A 289 -5.22 -7.04 -2.55
CA ILE A 289 -6.53 -7.66 -2.30
C ILE A 289 -7.30 -6.94 -1.18
N ALA A 290 -8.63 -7.04 -1.22
CA ALA A 290 -9.55 -6.45 -0.25
C ALA A 290 -10.39 -7.49 0.50
N GLY A 291 -11.03 -7.07 1.59
CA GLY A 291 -11.82 -7.90 2.50
C GLY A 291 -13.26 -8.17 2.05
N CYS A 292 -13.72 -7.54 0.95
CA CYS A 292 -15.04 -7.79 0.37
C CYS A 292 -15.07 -7.66 -1.16
N ASP A 293 -16.12 -8.16 -1.80
CA ASP A 293 -16.27 -8.12 -3.27
C ASP A 293 -16.27 -6.70 -3.82
N ALA A 294 -17.00 -5.79 -3.17
CA ALA A 294 -17.10 -4.39 -3.60
C ALA A 294 -15.73 -3.71 -3.57
N ALA A 295 -14.99 -3.88 -2.47
CA ALA A 295 -13.62 -3.40 -2.33
C ALA A 295 -12.65 -4.09 -3.31
N ASN A 296 -12.81 -5.37 -3.66
CA ASN A 296 -11.97 -5.98 -4.71
C ASN A 296 -12.28 -5.46 -6.11
N ALA A 297 -13.55 -5.14 -6.39
CA ALA A 297 -13.96 -4.57 -7.68
C ALA A 297 -13.29 -3.21 -7.95
N THR A 298 -12.85 -2.51 -6.91
CA THR A 298 -12.02 -1.28 -6.98
C THR A 298 -10.69 -1.52 -7.66
N PHE A 299 -10.09 -2.68 -7.42
CA PHE A 299 -8.81 -3.11 -7.96
C PHE A 299 -8.94 -3.83 -9.29
N ASP A 300 -10.15 -3.93 -9.86
CA ASP A 300 -10.49 -4.77 -11.03
C ASP A 300 -10.37 -6.27 -10.76
N ILE A 301 -10.65 -6.66 -9.52
CA ILE A 301 -10.50 -8.04 -9.06
C ILE A 301 -11.88 -8.61 -8.68
N SER A 302 -12.06 -9.90 -8.98
CA SER A 302 -13.16 -10.72 -8.48
C SER A 302 -12.60 -12.05 -8.01
N VAL A 303 -13.35 -12.76 -7.16
CA VAL A 303 -12.99 -14.12 -6.70
C VAL A 303 -12.69 -15.02 -7.90
N ALA A 304 -13.59 -15.06 -8.89
CA ALA A 304 -13.41 -15.88 -10.09
C ALA A 304 -12.18 -15.49 -10.92
N LYS A 305 -11.83 -14.19 -10.99
CA LYS A 305 -10.61 -13.74 -11.68
C LYS A 305 -9.37 -14.27 -10.96
N MET A 306 -9.30 -14.11 -9.62
CA MET A 306 -8.15 -14.54 -8.84
C MET A 306 -8.01 -16.06 -8.79
N GLU A 307 -9.11 -16.80 -8.71
CA GLU A 307 -9.09 -18.25 -8.75
C GLU A 307 -8.48 -18.75 -10.07
N ARG A 308 -8.90 -18.20 -11.22
CA ARG A 308 -8.31 -18.55 -12.52
C ARG A 308 -6.81 -18.27 -12.58
N HIS A 309 -6.37 -17.12 -12.07
CA HIS A 309 -4.94 -16.79 -12.02
C HIS A 309 -4.18 -17.77 -11.10
N ALA A 310 -4.71 -18.05 -9.91
CA ALA A 310 -4.12 -19.01 -8.97
C ALA A 310 -4.00 -20.42 -9.58
N SER A 311 -5.05 -20.92 -10.23
CA SER A 311 -5.05 -22.22 -10.89
C SER A 311 -4.11 -22.30 -12.10
N SER A 312 -3.70 -21.17 -12.67
CA SER A 312 -2.74 -21.12 -13.78
C SER A 312 -1.27 -21.16 -13.32
N ARG A 313 -1.00 -20.98 -12.02
CA ARG A 313 0.36 -20.98 -11.46
C ARG A 313 0.73 -22.38 -10.95
N SER A 314 1.54 -23.11 -11.72
CA SER A 314 2.02 -24.45 -11.35
C SER A 314 3.53 -24.53 -11.08
N GLY A 315 4.26 -23.42 -11.19
CA GLY A 315 5.71 -23.33 -10.93
C GLY A 315 6.06 -23.24 -9.45
N ARG A 316 7.38 -23.13 -9.16
CA ARG A 316 7.91 -23.00 -7.79
C ARG A 316 7.29 -21.79 -7.05
N TYR A 317 7.18 -20.69 -7.77
CA TYR A 317 6.73 -19.39 -7.27
C TYR A 317 5.30 -19.12 -7.76
N GLY A 318 4.41 -18.88 -6.81
CA GLY A 318 2.97 -18.73 -7.03
C GLY A 318 2.56 -17.26 -7.14
N LEU A 319 1.87 -16.80 -6.11
CA LEU A 319 1.29 -15.46 -6.01
C LEU A 319 1.99 -14.64 -4.93
N TYR A 320 1.79 -13.33 -5.00
CA TYR A 320 2.20 -12.37 -3.98
C TYR A 320 1.04 -11.43 -3.69
N PHE A 321 0.65 -11.29 -2.43
CA PHE A 321 -0.44 -10.42 -2.01
C PHE A 321 0.05 -9.27 -1.13
N GLU A 322 -0.53 -8.09 -1.35
CA GLU A 322 -0.49 -7.00 -0.39
C GLU A 322 -1.89 -6.71 0.16
N THR A 323 -1.88 -6.39 1.44
CA THR A 323 -3.05 -6.11 2.27
C THR A 323 -2.79 -4.85 3.12
N GLY A 324 -3.70 -4.47 4.00
CA GLY A 324 -3.61 -3.16 4.65
C GLY A 324 -4.90 -2.78 5.34
N GLN A 325 -4.87 -2.68 6.67
CA GLN A 325 -5.99 -2.15 7.43
C GLN A 325 -6.34 -0.73 6.94
N GLY A 326 -7.61 -0.52 6.63
CA GLY A 326 -8.13 0.77 6.17
C GLY A 326 -8.50 0.81 4.69
N ALA A 327 -7.89 -0.03 3.85
CA ALA A 327 -8.10 0.00 2.39
C ALA A 327 -9.58 -0.11 2.00
N ASP A 328 -10.35 -0.98 2.65
CA ASP A 328 -11.77 -1.21 2.33
C ASP A 328 -12.63 0.03 2.58
N PHE A 329 -12.43 0.74 3.70
CA PHE A 329 -13.27 1.90 4.04
C PHE A 329 -12.84 3.17 3.30
N THR A 330 -11.53 3.40 3.11
CA THR A 330 -11.07 4.55 2.32
C THR A 330 -11.46 4.43 0.86
N ASN A 331 -11.69 3.19 0.41
CA ASN A 331 -12.30 2.89 -0.86
C ASN A 331 -13.84 2.78 -0.81
N GLY A 332 -14.50 3.35 0.20
CA GLY A 332 -15.96 3.48 0.26
C GLY A 332 -16.73 2.19 0.56
N HIS A 333 -16.05 1.11 0.93
CA HIS A 333 -16.62 -0.25 1.06
C HIS A 333 -16.43 -0.83 2.48
N SER A 334 -16.64 0.00 3.50
CA SER A 334 -16.56 -0.45 4.91
C SER A 334 -17.64 -1.45 5.30
N HIS A 335 -18.80 -1.40 4.62
CA HIS A 335 -19.99 -2.18 4.95
C HIS A 335 -20.42 -2.09 6.43
N GLY A 336 -20.03 -1.01 7.13
CA GLY A 336 -20.39 -0.74 8.52
C GLY A 336 -19.70 -1.61 9.57
N PHE A 337 -18.61 -2.31 9.23
CA PHE A 337 -17.83 -3.10 10.18
C PHE A 337 -16.34 -2.74 10.16
N ASP A 338 -15.65 -3.12 11.23
CA ASP A 338 -14.33 -2.60 11.57
C ASP A 338 -13.18 -3.14 10.70
N MET A 339 -12.08 -2.39 10.70
CA MET A 339 -10.92 -2.67 9.83
C MET A 339 -10.24 -4.02 10.10
N VAL A 340 -10.21 -4.48 11.36
CA VAL A 340 -9.55 -5.75 11.74
C VAL A 340 -10.28 -6.94 11.12
N LEU A 341 -11.61 -6.88 11.02
CA LEU A 341 -12.39 -7.95 10.37
C LEU A 341 -12.21 -7.96 8.86
N HIS A 342 -12.15 -6.79 8.21
CA HIS A 342 -11.80 -6.71 6.78
C HIS A 342 -10.44 -7.34 6.51
N GLU A 343 -9.46 -7.02 7.36
CA GLU A 343 -8.10 -7.51 7.24
C GLU A 343 -8.00 -9.03 7.45
N ALA A 344 -8.67 -9.56 8.47
CA ALA A 344 -8.76 -11.00 8.69
C ALA A 344 -9.33 -11.74 7.47
N ARG A 345 -10.31 -11.15 6.77
CA ARG A 345 -10.92 -11.72 5.56
C ARG A 345 -9.98 -11.71 4.37
N LYS A 346 -9.11 -10.70 4.22
CA LYS A 346 -8.03 -10.70 3.22
C LYS A 346 -7.08 -11.87 3.42
N TYR A 347 -6.69 -12.15 4.66
CA TYR A 347 -5.87 -13.32 4.98
C TYR A 347 -6.60 -14.64 4.69
N GLY A 348 -7.90 -14.72 4.96
CA GLY A 348 -8.74 -15.83 4.52
C GLY A 348 -8.68 -16.04 3.01
N PHE A 349 -8.75 -14.95 2.23
CA PHE A 349 -8.69 -15.00 0.79
C PHE A 349 -7.31 -15.42 0.27
N ALA A 350 -6.24 -14.86 0.82
CA ALA A 350 -4.86 -15.25 0.51
C ALA A 350 -4.60 -16.73 0.84
N ARG A 351 -5.10 -17.24 1.97
CA ARG A 351 -5.03 -18.66 2.34
C ARG A 351 -5.71 -19.55 1.30
N THR A 352 -6.96 -19.25 0.94
CA THR A 352 -7.71 -20.07 -0.02
C THR A 352 -7.05 -20.04 -1.41
N LEU A 353 -6.58 -18.88 -1.88
CA LEU A 353 -5.83 -18.80 -3.14
C LEU A 353 -4.50 -19.56 -3.07
N SER A 354 -3.82 -19.57 -1.92
CA SER A 354 -2.60 -20.36 -1.73
C SER A 354 -2.87 -21.86 -1.85
N SER A 355 -4.02 -22.33 -1.35
CA SER A 355 -4.48 -23.70 -1.54
C SER A 355 -4.77 -24.02 -3.02
N GLN A 356 -5.34 -23.09 -3.78
CA GLN A 356 -5.58 -23.26 -5.22
C GLN A 356 -4.27 -23.39 -6.02
N VAL A 357 -3.27 -22.56 -5.72
CA VAL A 357 -1.93 -22.68 -6.34
C VAL A 357 -1.31 -24.04 -5.98
N SER A 358 -1.45 -24.46 -4.72
CA SER A 358 -0.90 -25.75 -4.27
C SER A 358 -1.56 -26.94 -4.96
N ALA A 359 -2.87 -26.88 -5.20
CA ALA A 359 -3.62 -27.87 -5.96
C ALA A 359 -3.21 -27.90 -7.44
N ALA A 360 -3.02 -26.74 -8.07
CA ALA A 360 -2.56 -26.64 -9.47
C ALA A 360 -1.16 -27.25 -9.66
N ARG A 361 -0.26 -27.05 -8.70
CA ARG A 361 1.06 -27.69 -8.67
C ARG A 361 0.98 -29.19 -8.56
N ALA A 362 0.20 -29.69 -7.61
CA ALA A 362 -0.02 -31.11 -7.42
C ALA A 362 -0.58 -31.77 -8.68
N ALA A 363 -1.56 -31.13 -9.33
CA ALA A 363 -2.14 -31.58 -10.60
C ALA A 363 -1.12 -31.57 -11.75
N SER A 364 -0.10 -30.73 -11.68
CA SER A 364 1.01 -30.66 -12.66
C SER A 364 2.18 -31.58 -12.34
N GLY A 365 2.07 -32.44 -11.31
CA GLY A 365 3.12 -33.39 -10.91
C GLY A 365 4.25 -32.78 -10.07
N ASN A 366 4.12 -31.52 -9.65
CA ASN A 366 5.08 -30.84 -8.77
C ASN A 366 4.74 -31.08 -7.30
N GLU A 367 5.72 -30.87 -6.41
CA GLU A 367 5.45 -30.83 -4.97
C GLU A 367 4.37 -29.76 -4.67
N PRO A 368 3.31 -30.08 -3.90
CA PRO A 368 2.17 -29.18 -3.72
C PRO A 368 2.53 -27.83 -3.10
N ALA A 369 3.57 -27.78 -2.25
CA ALA A 369 3.87 -26.59 -1.47
C ALA A 369 4.39 -25.43 -2.36
N ALA A 370 3.54 -24.44 -2.60
CA ALA A 370 3.87 -23.25 -3.37
C ALA A 370 4.49 -22.15 -2.49
N TRP A 371 5.40 -21.36 -3.06
CA TRP A 371 5.79 -20.09 -2.45
C TRP A 371 4.74 -19.04 -2.78
N VAL A 372 3.90 -18.73 -1.80
CA VAL A 372 2.98 -17.60 -1.84
C VAL A 372 3.42 -16.59 -0.80
N HIS A 373 3.61 -15.34 -1.24
CA HIS A 373 4.06 -14.26 -0.38
C HIS A 373 2.86 -13.41 0.03
N LEU A 374 2.95 -12.83 1.22
CA LEU A 374 1.94 -11.92 1.75
C LEU A 374 2.63 -10.90 2.64
N ASN A 375 2.30 -9.62 2.49
CA ASN A 375 2.50 -8.64 3.54
C ASN A 375 1.26 -7.77 3.76
N ASP A 376 1.11 -7.33 4.99
CA ASP A 376 0.34 -6.14 5.32
C ASP A 376 1.19 -4.89 5.06
N VAL A 377 0.54 -3.78 4.75
CA VAL A 377 1.15 -2.45 4.64
C VAL A 377 0.53 -1.51 5.67
N ALA A 378 1.19 -1.39 6.82
CA ALA A 378 0.72 -0.59 7.96
C ALA A 378 1.19 0.86 7.83
N GLY A 379 0.25 1.82 7.82
CA GLY A 379 0.55 3.26 7.88
C GLY A 379 0.76 3.95 6.53
N PHE A 380 0.35 3.30 5.43
CA PHE A 380 0.58 3.80 4.07
C PHE A 380 -0.49 4.74 3.52
N ILE A 381 -1.69 4.65 4.09
CA ILE A 381 -2.84 5.46 3.68
C ILE A 381 -2.67 6.88 4.25
N GLY A 382 -2.76 7.02 5.57
CA GLY A 382 -2.62 8.32 6.23
C GLY A 382 -3.22 8.38 7.64
N PRO A 383 -3.26 9.59 8.25
CA PRO A 383 -3.77 9.84 9.60
C PRO A 383 -5.26 9.58 9.77
N GLU A 384 -6.03 9.47 8.68
CA GLU A 384 -7.43 9.04 8.68
C GLU A 384 -7.61 7.57 9.07
N VAL A 385 -6.56 6.75 8.92
CA VAL A 385 -6.54 5.35 9.38
C VAL A 385 -5.79 5.23 10.71
N PHE A 386 -4.56 5.76 10.73
CA PHE A 386 -3.63 5.68 11.86
C PHE A 386 -2.95 7.03 12.07
N ARG A 387 -3.23 7.69 13.19
CA ARG A 387 -2.59 8.95 13.56
C ARG A 387 -1.33 8.75 14.39
N THR A 388 -1.33 7.79 15.32
CA THR A 388 -0.24 7.63 16.30
C THR A 388 0.59 6.38 16.08
N ARG A 389 1.84 6.44 16.54
CA ARG A 389 2.77 5.30 16.54
C ARG A 389 2.25 4.07 17.30
N GLU A 390 1.46 4.28 18.36
CA GLU A 390 0.84 3.20 19.14
C GLU A 390 -0.22 2.45 18.33
N GLN A 391 -0.99 3.17 17.50
CA GLN A 391 -1.96 2.55 16.59
C GLN A 391 -1.25 1.71 15.53
N LEU A 392 -0.11 2.16 15.00
CA LEU A 392 0.72 1.37 14.08
C LEU A 392 1.24 0.10 14.73
N VAL A 393 1.83 0.19 15.93
CA VAL A 393 2.29 -1.01 16.66
C VAL A 393 1.15 -1.98 16.89
N ARG A 394 -0.02 -1.47 17.30
CA ARG A 394 -1.20 -2.30 17.54
C ARG A 394 -1.65 -3.03 16.28
N CYS A 395 -1.76 -2.33 15.15
CA CYS A 395 -2.11 -2.88 13.85
C CYS A 395 -1.16 -4.03 13.47
N CYS A 396 0.14 -3.75 13.44
CA CYS A 396 1.17 -4.73 13.08
C CYS A 396 1.11 -5.99 13.96
N LEU A 397 0.89 -5.85 15.27
CA LEU A 397 0.81 -7.00 16.18
C LEU A 397 -0.47 -7.83 15.95
N GLU A 398 -1.60 -7.19 15.67
CA GLU A 398 -2.83 -7.89 15.30
C GLU A 398 -2.63 -8.65 13.99
N ASP A 399 -2.06 -8.00 12.98
CA ASP A 399 -1.83 -8.56 11.65
C ASP A 399 -0.87 -9.74 11.66
N ILE A 400 0.26 -9.64 12.39
CA ILE A 400 1.19 -10.78 12.58
C ILE A 400 0.43 -12.00 13.10
N VAL A 401 -0.39 -11.84 14.14
CA VAL A 401 -1.13 -12.97 14.73
C VAL A 401 -2.20 -13.48 13.78
N MET A 402 -2.98 -12.59 13.15
CA MET A 402 -4.03 -12.99 12.22
C MET A 402 -3.45 -13.74 11.01
N GLY A 403 -2.41 -13.22 10.37
CA GLY A 403 -1.73 -13.89 9.25
C GLY A 403 -1.17 -15.26 9.65
N LYS A 404 -0.51 -15.34 10.82
CA LYS A 404 0.02 -16.61 11.34
C LYS A 404 -1.07 -17.65 11.63
N LEU A 405 -2.20 -17.23 12.19
CA LEU A 405 -3.35 -18.12 12.44
C LEU A 405 -4.09 -18.53 11.16
N HIS A 406 -3.95 -17.78 10.06
CA HIS A 406 -4.39 -18.21 8.73
C HIS A 406 -3.40 -19.17 8.06
N GLY A 407 -2.27 -19.49 8.70
CA GLY A 407 -1.23 -20.38 8.14
C GLY A 407 -0.29 -19.70 7.16
N LEU A 408 -0.22 -18.37 7.14
CA LEU A 408 0.51 -17.59 6.14
C LEU A 408 1.90 -17.18 6.65
N CYS A 409 2.86 -17.11 5.72
CA CYS A 409 4.17 -16.50 5.93
C CYS A 409 4.02 -14.97 5.80
N ILE A 410 3.59 -14.30 6.87
CA ILE A 410 3.26 -12.88 6.85
C ILE A 410 4.47 -11.97 7.12
N GLY A 411 4.74 -11.07 6.18
CA GLY A 411 5.62 -9.91 6.37
C GLY A 411 4.84 -8.63 6.63
N LEU A 412 5.55 -7.55 6.90
CA LEU A 412 4.96 -6.23 7.16
C LEU A 412 5.74 -5.12 6.47
N ASP A 413 5.04 -4.19 5.82
CA ASP A 413 5.58 -2.86 5.53
C ASP A 413 5.17 -1.95 6.67
N VAL A 414 6.07 -1.75 7.62
CA VAL A 414 5.84 -0.80 8.71
C VAL A 414 6.27 0.56 8.23
N CYS A 415 5.29 1.41 7.98
CA CYS A 415 5.53 2.61 7.24
C CYS A 415 4.76 3.81 7.79
N SER A 416 5.16 4.99 7.33
CA SER A 416 4.48 6.22 7.66
C SER A 416 4.48 7.14 6.46
N THR A 417 3.30 7.62 6.11
CA THR A 417 3.19 8.78 5.24
C THR A 417 3.62 10.04 5.97
N LEU A 418 4.18 10.99 5.24
CA LEU A 418 4.76 12.18 5.87
C LEU A 418 3.72 13.13 6.47
N HIS A 419 2.43 12.91 6.26
CA HIS A 419 1.33 13.68 6.85
C HIS A 419 0.74 13.03 8.12
N MET A 420 1.32 11.91 8.58
CA MET A 420 1.04 11.35 9.90
C MET A 420 1.92 11.99 10.99
N ASP A 421 1.47 11.96 12.23
CA ASP A 421 2.24 12.36 13.41
C ASP A 421 3.18 11.24 13.89
N VAL A 422 3.90 10.65 12.94
CA VAL A 422 4.89 9.60 13.18
C VAL A 422 6.22 10.07 12.59
N SER A 423 7.20 10.29 13.47
CA SER A 423 8.55 10.71 13.09
C SER A 423 9.42 9.53 12.61
N LEU A 424 10.61 9.84 12.11
CA LEU A 424 11.64 8.82 11.81
C LEU A 424 11.97 7.98 13.05
N GLU A 425 12.08 8.65 14.21
CA GLU A 425 12.38 8.02 15.49
C GLU A 425 11.21 7.18 16.00
N ASP A 426 9.97 7.62 15.78
CA ASP A 426 8.78 6.84 16.12
C ASP A 426 8.68 5.59 15.25
N LEU A 427 9.07 5.66 13.98
CA LEU A 427 9.12 4.49 13.10
C LEU A 427 10.14 3.45 13.61
N ASP A 428 11.32 3.90 14.07
CA ASP A 428 12.30 3.01 14.71
C ASP A 428 11.76 2.38 15.99
N TRP A 429 11.02 3.16 16.79
CA TRP A 429 10.34 2.66 17.97
C TRP A 429 9.27 1.61 17.62
N CYS A 430 8.44 1.86 16.59
CA CYS A 430 7.43 0.91 16.12
C CYS A 430 8.06 -0.43 15.75
N LEU A 431 9.15 -0.41 14.97
CA LEU A 431 9.91 -1.60 14.62
C LEU A 431 10.36 -2.33 15.89
N ASP A 432 10.99 -1.64 16.83
CA ASP A 432 11.45 -2.24 18.08
C ASP A 432 10.32 -2.90 18.90
N GLN A 433 9.10 -2.37 18.87
CA GLN A 433 7.96 -2.95 19.58
C GLN A 433 7.39 -4.21 18.91
N ILE A 434 7.44 -4.30 17.58
CA ILE A 434 6.82 -5.41 16.85
C ILE A 434 7.77 -6.60 16.66
N LEU A 435 9.09 -6.36 16.64
CA LEU A 435 10.08 -7.40 16.38
C LEU A 435 10.03 -8.58 17.36
N PRO A 436 9.71 -8.43 18.66
CA PRO A 436 9.51 -9.56 19.57
C PRO A 436 8.45 -10.59 19.10
N ALA A 437 7.48 -10.19 18.26
CA ALA A 437 6.49 -11.10 17.65
C ALA A 437 7.03 -11.85 16.41
N ASN A 438 8.25 -11.52 15.97
CA ASN A 438 8.99 -12.11 14.86
C ASN A 438 8.15 -12.24 13.58
N PRO A 439 7.85 -11.12 12.87
CA PRO A 439 7.30 -11.18 11.52
C PRO A 439 8.27 -11.94 10.59
N ALA A 440 7.78 -12.48 9.48
CA ALA A 440 8.61 -13.27 8.57
C ALA A 440 9.63 -12.40 7.83
N TYR A 441 9.23 -11.20 7.42
CA TYR A 441 10.07 -10.22 6.75
C TYR A 441 9.53 -8.80 6.90
N LEU A 442 10.40 -7.83 6.61
CA LEU A 442 10.05 -6.42 6.43
C LEU A 442 10.48 -5.94 5.05
N MET A 443 9.94 -4.80 4.63
CA MET A 443 10.39 -4.07 3.44
C MET A 443 11.80 -3.52 3.66
N ALA A 444 12.53 -3.27 2.57
CA ALA A 444 13.91 -2.83 2.62
C ALA A 444 14.21 -1.86 1.48
N LEU A 445 14.56 -0.64 1.85
CA LEU A 445 15.00 0.43 0.95
C LEU A 445 16.45 0.86 1.24
N PRO A 446 17.15 1.48 0.26
CA PRO A 446 18.48 2.08 0.47
C PRO A 446 18.55 3.02 1.65
N THR A 447 17.44 3.71 1.89
CA THR A 447 17.23 4.59 3.03
C THR A 447 15.91 4.24 3.68
N LYS A 448 15.35 5.11 4.52
CA LYS A 448 13.95 4.99 4.95
C LYS A 448 12.97 5.57 3.92
N ILE A 449 13.43 6.31 2.92
CA ILE A 449 12.60 7.06 1.98
C ILE A 449 12.44 6.29 0.67
N ASP A 450 11.19 6.13 0.25
CA ASP A 450 10.89 5.64 -1.10
C ASP A 450 10.97 6.79 -2.13
N PRO A 451 11.79 6.64 -3.19
CA PRO A 451 12.00 7.71 -4.16
C PRO A 451 10.77 7.97 -5.07
N MET A 452 9.77 7.08 -5.05
CA MET A 452 8.58 7.15 -5.91
C MET A 452 7.30 7.33 -5.11
N LEU A 453 7.09 6.53 -4.07
CA LEU A 453 5.81 6.44 -3.35
C LEU A 453 5.62 7.54 -2.29
N GLY A 454 6.69 8.28 -1.95
CA GLY A 454 6.61 9.43 -1.05
C GLY A 454 6.24 9.06 0.39
N TYR A 455 6.76 7.93 0.88
CA TYR A 455 6.53 7.43 2.23
C TYR A 455 7.83 6.94 2.88
N LEU A 456 7.77 6.73 4.19
CA LEU A 456 8.85 6.21 5.00
C LEU A 456 8.63 4.74 5.32
N THR A 457 9.64 3.90 5.17
CA THR A 457 9.65 2.49 5.60
C THR A 457 11.01 2.09 6.17
N THR A 458 11.26 0.80 6.31
CA THR A 458 12.46 0.20 6.88
C THR A 458 13.62 0.25 5.88
N GLY A 459 14.77 0.79 6.30
CA GLY A 459 15.98 0.87 5.49
C GLY A 459 16.94 -0.32 5.69
N TYR A 460 17.97 -0.43 4.86
CA TYR A 460 18.97 -1.51 4.97
C TYR A 460 19.69 -1.52 6.32
N HIS A 461 20.09 -0.36 6.84
CA HIS A 461 20.70 -0.23 8.17
C HIS A 461 19.77 -0.67 9.30
N ASP A 462 18.45 -0.49 9.15
CA ASP A 462 17.49 -0.98 10.14
C ASP A 462 17.47 -2.50 10.19
N HIS A 463 17.50 -3.19 9.04
CA HIS A 463 17.59 -4.65 9.02
C HIS A 463 18.82 -5.16 9.77
N VAL A 464 19.96 -4.51 9.57
CA VAL A 464 21.22 -4.85 10.27
C VAL A 464 21.06 -4.63 11.78
N ARG A 465 20.57 -3.45 12.19
CA ARG A 465 20.32 -3.09 13.59
C ARG A 465 19.34 -4.04 14.28
N LEU A 466 18.22 -4.38 13.63
CA LEU A 466 17.17 -5.22 14.18
C LEU A 466 17.65 -6.66 14.32
N ARG A 467 18.34 -7.21 13.32
CA ARG A 467 18.91 -8.56 13.37
C ARG A 467 19.94 -8.69 14.50
N GLU A 468 20.81 -7.70 14.67
CA GLU A 468 21.77 -7.65 15.77
C GLU A 468 21.06 -7.58 17.14
N LYS A 469 20.10 -6.65 17.29
CA LYS A 469 19.39 -6.42 18.55
C LYS A 469 18.58 -7.64 19.02
N PHE A 470 17.92 -8.34 18.10
CA PHE A 470 17.02 -9.44 18.41
C PHE A 470 17.63 -10.83 18.17
N GLY A 471 18.86 -10.90 17.67
CA GLY A 471 19.54 -12.15 17.35
C GLY A 471 18.91 -12.90 16.18
N TYR A 472 18.33 -12.17 15.22
CA TYR A 472 17.67 -12.75 14.05
C TYR A 472 18.61 -12.97 12.88
N ARG A 473 18.29 -13.97 12.07
CA ARG A 473 19.13 -14.46 10.98
C ARG A 473 18.51 -14.18 9.61
N VAL A 474 19.38 -14.09 8.61
CA VAL A 474 19.04 -14.16 7.19
C VAL A 474 18.85 -15.63 6.80
N ASN A 475 18.03 -15.92 5.79
CA ASN A 475 17.94 -17.26 5.21
C ASN A 475 19.33 -17.83 4.85
N ASP A 476 19.60 -19.07 5.25
CA ASP A 476 20.95 -19.63 5.28
C ASP A 476 21.65 -19.63 3.91
N ALA A 477 20.91 -19.92 2.84
CA ALA A 477 21.46 -19.90 1.47
C ALA A 477 21.90 -18.50 1.03
N MET A 478 21.13 -17.47 1.37
CA MET A 478 21.49 -16.08 1.07
C MET A 478 22.62 -15.58 1.97
N TRP A 479 22.69 -16.04 3.22
CA TRP A 479 23.82 -15.74 4.09
C TRP A 479 25.14 -16.29 3.53
N ALA A 480 25.13 -17.53 3.04
CA ALA A 480 26.29 -18.12 2.36
C ALA A 480 26.67 -17.35 1.08
N PHE A 481 25.69 -16.85 0.33
CA PHE A 481 25.92 -15.97 -0.81
C PHE A 481 26.60 -14.65 -0.39
N PHE A 482 26.13 -13.99 0.66
CA PHE A 482 26.77 -12.77 1.16
C PHE A 482 28.20 -13.01 1.67
N GLN A 483 28.48 -14.22 2.19
CA GLN A 483 29.84 -14.65 2.52
C GLN A 483 30.72 -14.83 1.28
N GLN A 484 30.19 -15.40 0.20
CA GLN A 484 30.91 -15.50 -1.09
C GLN A 484 31.22 -14.14 -1.70
N LEU A 485 30.37 -13.13 -1.45
CA LEU A 485 30.66 -11.75 -1.84
C LEU A 485 31.71 -11.08 -0.95
N GLY A 486 32.09 -11.65 0.20
CA GLY A 486 32.96 -10.98 1.17
C GLY A 486 32.30 -9.79 1.89
N VAL A 487 30.97 -9.69 1.78
CA VAL A 487 30.16 -8.70 2.51
C VAL A 487 29.97 -9.14 3.96
N ILE A 488 29.90 -10.45 4.19
CA ILE A 488 29.83 -11.09 5.50
C ILE A 488 31.02 -12.03 5.65
N GLU A 489 31.64 -12.07 6.82
CA GLU A 489 32.73 -12.98 7.13
C GLU A 489 32.23 -14.38 7.52
N SER A 490 33.13 -15.37 7.58
CA SER A 490 32.78 -16.74 7.97
C SER A 490 32.19 -16.85 9.39
N ASP A 491 32.52 -15.91 10.27
CA ASP A 491 32.00 -15.83 11.64
C ASP A 491 30.67 -15.05 11.76
N GLY A 492 30.12 -14.57 10.64
CA GLY A 492 28.85 -13.86 10.57
C GLY A 492 28.93 -12.36 10.83
N ARG A 493 30.12 -11.79 11.05
CA ARG A 493 30.28 -10.34 11.17
C ARG A 493 30.32 -9.66 9.80
N PRO A 494 29.96 -8.38 9.70
CA PRO A 494 30.24 -7.55 8.52
C PRO A 494 31.71 -7.64 8.09
N GLY A 495 31.94 -7.89 6.80
CA GLY A 495 33.27 -8.08 6.20
C GLY A 495 33.83 -6.82 5.54
N GLY A 496 35.01 -6.95 4.95
CA GLY A 496 35.74 -5.80 4.35
C GLY A 496 35.04 -5.12 3.17
N ARG A 497 33.96 -5.71 2.63
CA ARG A 497 33.14 -5.18 1.54
C ARG A 497 31.74 -4.74 1.97
N PHE A 498 31.48 -4.72 3.27
CA PHE A 498 30.19 -4.33 3.80
C PHE A 498 29.88 -2.84 3.49
N GLY A 499 28.71 -2.59 2.91
CA GLY A 499 28.27 -1.27 2.46
C GLY A 499 28.99 -0.74 1.20
N ASP A 500 29.61 -1.61 0.39
CA ASP A 500 30.26 -1.25 -0.88
C ASP A 500 29.45 -1.75 -2.10
N PRO A 501 28.48 -0.97 -2.62
CA PRO A 501 27.72 -1.36 -3.82
C PRO A 501 28.57 -1.43 -5.09
N LEU A 502 29.69 -0.67 -5.16
CA LEU A 502 30.60 -0.71 -6.30
C LEU A 502 31.32 -2.06 -6.39
N TRP A 503 31.63 -2.66 -5.25
CA TRP A 503 32.15 -4.02 -5.18
C TRP A 503 31.14 -5.03 -5.70
N VAL A 504 29.88 -4.96 -5.28
CA VAL A 504 28.82 -5.87 -5.79
C VAL A 504 28.63 -5.68 -7.30
N TYR A 505 28.70 -4.45 -7.80
CA TYR A 505 28.68 -4.17 -9.24
C TYR A 505 29.86 -4.83 -9.98
N LEU A 506 31.08 -4.73 -9.45
CA LEU A 506 32.25 -5.41 -10.02
C LEU A 506 32.01 -6.93 -10.07
N GLN A 507 31.51 -7.51 -8.98
CA GLN A 507 31.19 -8.92 -8.87
C GLN A 507 30.12 -9.38 -9.89
N TYR A 508 29.12 -8.53 -10.15
CA TYR A 508 28.14 -8.73 -11.22
C TYR A 508 28.80 -8.76 -12.60
N ARG A 509 29.64 -7.75 -12.91
CA ARG A 509 30.36 -7.68 -14.20
C ARG A 509 31.29 -8.86 -14.42
N ARG A 510 32.00 -9.33 -13.38
CA ARG A 510 32.89 -10.50 -13.48
C ARG A 510 32.12 -11.78 -13.76
N ARG A 511 30.95 -11.99 -13.14
CA ARG A 511 30.08 -13.14 -13.43
C ARG A 511 29.49 -13.08 -14.84
N LYS A 512 29.29 -11.88 -15.40
CA LYS A 512 28.96 -11.66 -16.82
C LYS A 512 30.13 -11.88 -17.79
N GLY A 513 31.31 -12.25 -17.31
CA GLY A 513 32.49 -12.48 -18.14
C GLY A 513 33.17 -11.20 -18.65
N ASP A 514 32.96 -10.05 -17.99
CA ASP A 514 33.62 -8.80 -18.35
C ASP A 514 35.15 -8.92 -18.12
N PRO A 515 36.00 -8.76 -19.17
CA PRO A 515 37.44 -8.94 -19.05
C PRO A 515 38.19 -7.64 -18.73
N ARG A 516 37.51 -6.48 -18.68
CA ARG A 516 38.16 -5.18 -18.45
C ARG A 516 38.78 -5.15 -17.06
N ALA A 517 39.86 -4.39 -16.87
CA ALA A 517 40.51 -4.22 -15.56
C ALA A 517 39.54 -3.64 -14.50
N ASP A 518 39.76 -3.98 -13.22
CA ASP A 518 38.88 -3.59 -12.11
C ASP A 518 38.67 -2.08 -12.01
N ASP A 519 39.74 -1.30 -12.20
CA ASP A 519 39.72 0.18 -12.16
C ASP A 519 38.81 0.79 -13.23
N VAL A 520 38.78 0.21 -14.44
CA VAL A 520 37.89 0.60 -15.53
C VAL A 520 36.43 0.31 -15.16
N VAL A 521 36.15 -0.86 -14.60
CA VAL A 521 34.79 -1.24 -14.16
C VAL A 521 34.32 -0.35 -13.01
N PHE A 522 35.19 -0.06 -12.04
CA PHE A 522 34.89 0.87 -10.95
C PHE A 522 34.65 2.30 -11.44
N ALA A 523 35.39 2.77 -12.44
CA ALA A 523 35.17 4.10 -13.03
C ALA A 523 33.80 4.19 -13.70
N GLU A 524 33.40 3.15 -14.43
CA GLU A 524 32.04 3.04 -14.98
C GLU A 524 30.99 3.00 -13.85
N GLY A 525 31.22 2.19 -12.82
CA GLY A 525 30.31 2.06 -11.68
C GLY A 525 30.07 3.40 -10.98
N ARG A 526 31.12 4.16 -10.72
CA ARG A 526 31.02 5.51 -10.13
C ARG A 526 30.20 6.47 -11.00
N ARG A 527 30.37 6.40 -12.32
CA ARG A 527 29.59 7.23 -13.25
C ARG A 527 28.11 6.85 -13.21
N LYS A 528 27.79 5.56 -13.31
CA LYS A 528 26.40 5.07 -13.21
C LYS A 528 25.75 5.44 -11.88
N LEU A 529 26.49 5.29 -10.78
CA LEU A 529 26.00 5.66 -9.45
C LEU A 529 25.70 7.17 -9.33
N ALA A 530 26.53 8.02 -9.96
CA ALA A 530 26.27 9.45 -10.05
C ALA A 530 25.02 9.75 -10.89
N GLU A 531 24.80 9.03 -12.00
CA GLU A 531 23.60 9.15 -12.83
C GLU A 531 22.33 8.73 -12.06
N VAL A 532 22.37 7.61 -11.33
CA VAL A 532 21.26 7.15 -10.46
C VAL A 532 20.90 8.23 -9.43
N ARG A 533 21.91 8.78 -8.76
CA ARG A 533 21.72 9.88 -7.79
C ARG A 533 21.16 11.15 -8.43
N SER A 534 21.55 11.45 -9.66
CA SER A 534 21.03 12.62 -10.39
C SER A 534 19.55 12.50 -10.74
N ARG A 535 19.00 11.28 -10.75
CA ARG A 535 17.56 10.99 -10.94
C ARG A 535 16.77 10.91 -9.62
N GLY A 536 17.38 11.25 -8.48
CA GLY A 536 16.70 11.29 -7.19
C GLY A 536 16.69 9.97 -6.42
N VAL A 537 17.40 8.94 -6.89
CA VAL A 537 17.49 7.65 -6.19
C VAL A 537 18.71 7.66 -5.27
N PHE A 538 18.44 7.57 -3.96
CA PHE A 538 19.49 7.48 -2.95
C PHE A 538 20.04 6.06 -2.91
N ILE A 539 21.37 5.95 -2.90
CA ILE A 539 22.11 4.71 -2.72
C ILE A 539 23.03 4.93 -1.52
N ALA A 540 22.94 4.03 -0.54
CA ALA A 540 23.76 4.07 0.64
C ALA A 540 25.19 3.60 0.32
N GLU A 541 26.17 4.15 1.03
CA GLU A 541 27.57 3.74 0.94
C GLU A 541 28.19 3.80 2.34
N GLY A 542 28.75 2.68 2.81
CA GLY A 542 29.38 2.56 4.12
C GLY A 542 28.40 2.56 5.31
N HIS A 543 28.91 2.84 6.49
CA HIS A 543 28.14 2.85 7.73
C HIS A 543 28.67 3.90 8.72
N GLY A 544 27.90 4.18 9.76
CA GLY A 544 28.32 5.00 10.90
C GLY A 544 29.20 4.21 11.88
N ASP A 545 29.18 4.62 13.15
CA ASP A 545 30.00 3.99 14.20
C ASP A 545 29.69 2.50 14.37
N ARG A 546 28.43 2.11 14.21
CA ARG A 546 28.00 0.71 14.11
C ARG A 546 27.56 0.41 12.69
N HIS A 547 27.67 -0.85 12.28
CA HIS A 547 27.25 -1.31 10.95
C HIS A 547 25.75 -1.10 10.68
N GLY A 548 24.92 -1.11 11.72
CA GLY A 548 23.50 -0.79 11.63
C GLY A 548 23.16 0.72 11.71
N ASP A 549 24.17 1.60 11.77
CA ASP A 549 23.94 3.04 11.73
C ASP A 549 24.21 3.57 10.32
N PRO A 550 23.32 4.39 9.72
CA PRO A 550 23.61 5.02 8.45
C PRO A 550 24.73 6.07 8.61
N PRO A 551 25.57 6.29 7.57
CA PRO A 551 26.55 7.37 7.56
C PRO A 551 25.91 8.74 7.86
N GLN A 552 26.66 9.63 8.51
CA GLN A 552 26.14 10.94 8.92
C GLN A 552 25.52 11.72 7.75
N LYS A 553 26.21 11.82 6.61
CA LYS A 553 25.71 12.53 5.41
C LYS A 553 24.39 11.95 4.89
N LEU A 554 24.23 10.63 4.93
CA LEU A 554 22.99 9.96 4.51
C LEU A 554 21.85 10.30 5.47
N ARG A 555 22.13 10.26 6.78
CA ARG A 555 21.17 10.62 7.84
C ARG A 555 20.69 12.07 7.72
N GLU A 556 21.61 13.00 7.50
CA GLU A 556 21.31 14.41 7.25
C GLU A 556 20.46 14.60 5.99
N GLY A 557 20.75 13.85 4.92
CA GLY A 557 19.96 13.85 3.69
C GLY A 557 18.52 13.38 3.91
N VAL A 558 18.33 12.25 4.59
CA VAL A 558 17.00 11.72 4.96
C VAL A 558 16.24 12.71 5.81
N ARG A 559 16.89 13.32 6.81
CA ARG A 559 16.25 14.31 7.69
C ARG A 559 15.82 15.57 6.93
N ARG A 560 16.67 16.07 6.03
CA ARG A 560 16.33 17.22 5.17
C ARG A 560 15.09 16.96 4.32
N ILE A 561 14.97 15.76 3.72
CA ILE A 561 13.80 15.39 2.91
C ILE A 561 12.55 15.29 3.78
N TYR A 562 12.68 14.67 4.96
CA TYR A 562 11.58 14.60 5.93
C TYR A 562 11.10 16.01 6.33
N ASP A 563 12.02 16.91 6.67
CA ASP A 563 11.67 18.26 7.11
C ASP A 563 11.06 19.09 5.97
N ASP A 564 11.59 19.01 4.73
CA ASP A 564 11.00 19.69 3.56
C ASP A 564 9.61 19.13 3.23
N ALA A 565 9.40 17.82 3.36
CA ALA A 565 8.09 17.22 3.15
C ALA A 565 7.08 17.67 4.21
N LYS A 566 7.49 17.77 5.48
CA LYS A 566 6.64 18.33 6.54
C LYS A 566 6.27 19.78 6.24
N LEU A 567 7.20 20.58 5.73
CA LEU A 567 6.87 21.95 5.28
C LEU A 567 5.86 21.94 4.13
N GLY A 568 6.05 21.09 3.11
CA GLY A 568 5.17 21.00 1.95
C GLY A 568 3.73 20.60 2.30
N ILE A 569 3.54 19.68 3.24
CA ILE A 569 2.21 19.21 3.69
C ILE A 569 1.39 20.34 4.28
N TRP A 570 2.01 21.18 5.09
CA TRP A 570 1.34 22.28 5.80
C TRP A 570 1.33 23.58 5.01
N ALA A 571 1.94 23.62 3.82
CA ALA A 571 1.87 24.77 2.93
C ALA A 571 0.51 24.85 2.22
N GLU A 572 0.05 26.08 2.02
CA GLU A 572 -1.13 26.44 1.23
C GLU A 572 -0.71 27.31 0.05
N LEU A 573 -1.56 27.42 -0.99
CA LEU A 573 -1.31 28.41 -2.04
C LEU A 573 -1.39 29.81 -1.42
N ASP A 574 -0.36 30.63 -1.63
CA ASP A 574 -0.36 31.98 -1.08
C ASP A 574 -1.15 32.97 -1.96
N ASP A 575 -1.66 34.04 -1.33
CA ASP A 575 -2.49 35.06 -1.99
C ASP A 575 -1.79 35.70 -3.20
N ARG A 576 -0.45 35.78 -3.16
CA ARG A 576 0.33 36.40 -4.22
C ARG A 576 0.34 35.50 -5.46
N PHE A 577 0.57 34.20 -5.30
CA PHE A 577 0.49 33.23 -6.38
C PHE A 577 -0.88 33.25 -7.04
N VAL A 578 -1.95 33.27 -6.23
CA VAL A 578 -3.33 33.31 -6.73
C VAL A 578 -3.61 34.61 -7.49
N ALA A 579 -3.14 35.75 -7.00
CA ALA A 579 -3.34 37.05 -7.65
C ALA A 579 -2.52 37.23 -8.94
N GLU A 580 -1.33 36.61 -9.02
CA GLU A 580 -0.46 36.67 -10.21
C GLU A 580 -0.86 35.64 -11.29
N ALA A 581 -1.75 34.68 -10.98
CA ALA A 581 -2.20 33.69 -11.94
C ALA A 581 -3.07 34.32 -13.04
N PRO A 582 -2.67 34.26 -14.33
CA PRO A 582 -3.41 34.88 -15.41
C PRO A 582 -4.74 34.17 -15.64
N ASP A 583 -5.80 34.96 -15.84
CA ASP A 583 -7.16 34.47 -16.12
C ASP A 583 -7.62 33.39 -15.11
N ALA A 584 -7.38 33.58 -13.81
CA ALA A 584 -7.72 32.60 -12.79
C ALA A 584 -9.12 32.83 -12.18
N LEU A 585 -9.84 31.73 -11.95
CA LEU A 585 -11.06 31.69 -11.15
C LEU A 585 -10.82 30.82 -9.91
N VAL A 586 -10.92 31.43 -8.73
CA VAL A 586 -10.69 30.76 -7.45
C VAL A 586 -11.94 30.04 -6.96
N LEU A 587 -11.77 28.80 -6.54
CA LEU A 587 -12.77 27.92 -5.98
C LEU A 587 -12.29 27.38 -4.63
N GLU A 588 -13.25 27.08 -3.77
CA GLU A 588 -13.06 26.58 -2.41
C GLU A 588 -13.76 25.22 -2.27
N THR A 589 -13.16 24.32 -1.52
CA THR A 589 -13.77 23.05 -1.13
C THR A 589 -14.55 23.20 0.18
N ASN A 590 -15.06 22.09 0.70
CA ASN A 590 -15.68 22.05 2.02
C ASN A 590 -14.65 21.99 3.17
N SER A 591 -13.35 21.93 2.85
CA SER A 591 -12.31 21.97 3.87
C SER A 591 -12.28 23.32 4.56
N VAL A 592 -12.38 23.30 5.90
CA VAL A 592 -12.44 24.54 6.70
C VAL A 592 -11.07 25.17 6.87
N ASP A 593 -10.03 24.35 7.01
CA ASP A 593 -8.64 24.75 7.12
C ASP A 593 -7.71 23.61 6.66
N ARG A 594 -6.40 23.86 6.71
CA ARG A 594 -5.39 22.87 6.29
C ARG A 594 -5.41 21.60 7.16
N THR A 595 -5.77 21.70 8.43
CA THR A 595 -5.85 20.55 9.34
C THR A 595 -7.02 19.66 8.95
N ASP A 596 -8.19 20.25 8.72
CA ASP A 596 -9.38 19.54 8.23
C ASP A 596 -9.12 18.87 6.88
N TYR A 597 -8.47 19.58 5.95
CA TYR A 597 -8.09 19.05 4.64
C TYR A 597 -7.18 17.80 4.73
N ILE A 598 -6.25 17.78 5.70
CA ILE A 598 -5.32 16.65 5.91
C ILE A 598 -6.03 15.48 6.60
N LEU A 599 -6.81 15.75 7.65
CA LEU A 599 -7.43 14.71 8.48
C LEU A 599 -8.73 14.14 7.89
N HIS A 600 -9.42 14.91 7.04
CA HIS A 600 -10.70 14.53 6.44
C HIS A 600 -10.66 14.73 4.92
N PRO A 601 -10.03 13.81 4.15
CA PRO A 601 -9.84 13.96 2.70
C PRO A 601 -11.13 14.32 1.93
N VAL A 602 -12.27 13.77 2.36
CA VAL A 602 -13.60 14.00 1.76
C VAL A 602 -13.99 15.49 1.70
N THR A 603 -13.57 16.31 2.67
CA THR A 603 -13.91 17.75 2.65
C THR A 603 -13.20 18.46 1.50
N GLY A 604 -12.01 18.02 1.11
CA GLY A 604 -11.25 18.53 -0.03
C GLY A 604 -11.67 17.92 -1.38
N GLU A 605 -12.50 16.89 -1.39
CA GLU A 605 -13.04 16.27 -2.61
C GLU A 605 -14.27 16.99 -3.15
N GLN A 606 -14.96 17.75 -2.30
CA GLN A 606 -16.24 18.38 -2.59
C GLN A 606 -16.11 19.90 -2.61
N LEU A 607 -16.62 20.53 -3.67
CA LEU A 607 -16.69 21.98 -3.75
C LEU A 607 -17.72 22.55 -2.77
N SER A 608 -17.43 23.74 -2.23
CA SER A 608 -18.40 24.54 -1.48
C SER A 608 -19.62 24.91 -2.34
N GLU A 609 -20.78 25.14 -1.71
CA GLU A 609 -22.00 25.54 -2.43
C GLU A 609 -21.81 26.81 -3.29
N ARG A 610 -20.97 27.74 -2.79
CA ARG A 610 -20.59 28.96 -3.50
C ARG A 610 -19.82 28.62 -4.77
N SER A 611 -18.77 27.80 -4.66
CA SER A 611 -17.95 27.39 -5.80
C SER A 611 -18.73 26.56 -6.81
N GLN A 612 -19.63 25.67 -6.36
CA GLN A 612 -20.54 24.96 -7.26
C GLN A 612 -21.43 25.94 -8.05
N SER A 613 -21.92 26.99 -7.42
CA SER A 613 -22.74 28.03 -8.09
C SER A 613 -21.93 28.83 -9.11
N THR A 614 -20.67 29.13 -8.80
CA THR A 614 -19.74 29.76 -9.74
C THR A 614 -19.48 28.86 -10.95
N VAL A 615 -19.25 27.56 -10.75
CA VAL A 615 -19.01 26.60 -11.84
C VAL A 615 -20.26 26.42 -12.72
N ARG A 616 -21.47 26.41 -12.13
CA ARG A 616 -22.74 26.43 -12.88
C ARG A 616 -22.86 27.68 -13.75
N SER A 617 -22.56 28.84 -13.19
CA SER A 617 -22.57 30.10 -13.95
C SER A 617 -21.58 30.04 -15.11
N LEU A 618 -20.37 29.53 -14.89
CA LEU A 618 -19.35 29.37 -15.94
C LEU A 618 -19.81 28.47 -17.08
N ARG A 619 -20.52 27.39 -16.79
CA ARG A 619 -21.12 26.51 -17.79
C ARG A 619 -22.13 27.25 -18.67
N GLU A 620 -23.02 28.03 -18.06
CA GLU A 620 -24.04 28.79 -18.79
C GLU A 620 -23.42 29.80 -19.76
N HIS A 621 -22.36 30.48 -19.33
CA HIS A 621 -21.66 31.47 -20.16
C HIS A 621 -20.91 30.84 -21.34
N ARG A 622 -20.35 29.64 -21.18
CA ARG A 622 -19.52 28.99 -22.20
C ARG A 622 -20.29 28.20 -23.25
N ALA A 623 -21.55 27.83 -22.99
CA ALA A 623 -22.43 27.13 -23.92
C ALA A 623 -21.81 25.93 -24.70
N GLY A 624 -20.80 25.24 -24.13
CA GLY A 624 -20.12 24.11 -24.77
C GLY A 624 -19.01 24.46 -25.77
N GLU A 625 -18.55 25.71 -25.82
CA GLU A 625 -17.47 26.21 -26.69
C GLU A 625 -16.11 25.53 -26.44
N VAL A 626 -15.85 25.10 -25.19
CA VAL A 626 -14.60 24.46 -24.78
C VAL A 626 -14.77 22.96 -24.57
N ASP A 627 -13.80 22.16 -25.00
CA ASP A 627 -13.76 20.71 -24.76
C ASP A 627 -12.77 20.30 -23.67
N LEU A 628 -11.97 21.24 -23.17
CA LEU A 628 -10.96 21.00 -22.15
C LEU A 628 -10.88 22.13 -21.12
N GLN A 629 -10.85 21.77 -19.83
CA GLN A 629 -10.62 22.70 -18.72
C GLN A 629 -9.39 22.27 -17.91
N ILE A 630 -8.53 23.25 -17.58
CA ILE A 630 -7.38 23.07 -16.68
C ILE A 630 -7.79 23.49 -15.26
N VAL A 631 -7.64 22.59 -14.31
CA VAL A 631 -7.84 22.81 -12.87
C VAL A 631 -6.47 22.76 -12.19
N ILE A 632 -6.20 23.64 -11.23
CA ILE A 632 -4.94 23.69 -10.48
C ILE A 632 -5.31 23.67 -9.00
N SER A 633 -4.72 22.77 -8.22
CA SER A 633 -4.93 22.74 -6.76
C SER A 633 -3.64 22.49 -6.00
N ASP A 634 -3.63 22.93 -4.74
CA ASP A 634 -2.48 22.79 -3.83
C ASP A 634 -2.11 21.32 -3.62
N GLY A 635 -3.11 20.44 -3.59
CA GLY A 635 -2.91 19.04 -3.25
C GLY A 635 -2.27 18.89 -1.87
N LEU A 636 -1.38 17.90 -1.71
CA LEU A 636 -0.62 17.71 -0.47
C LEU A 636 0.69 18.50 -0.45
N ASN A 637 1.02 19.23 -1.50
CA ASN A 637 2.27 19.98 -1.60
C ASN A 637 2.09 21.25 -2.43
N ALA A 638 1.59 22.31 -1.79
CA ALA A 638 1.40 23.61 -2.43
C ALA A 638 2.72 24.20 -2.95
N LEU A 639 3.85 23.90 -2.28
CA LEU A 639 5.17 24.38 -2.68
C LEU A 639 5.60 23.83 -4.04
N ALA A 640 5.12 22.65 -4.44
CA ALA A 640 5.39 22.12 -5.79
C ALA A 640 4.69 22.91 -6.89
N ILE A 641 3.50 23.43 -6.59
CA ILE A 641 2.72 24.26 -7.53
C ILE A 641 3.34 25.66 -7.63
N MET A 642 3.81 26.19 -6.50
CA MET A 642 4.40 27.53 -6.40
C MET A 642 5.91 27.56 -6.69
N GLU A 643 6.53 26.41 -7.01
CA GLU A 643 7.96 26.35 -7.30
C GLU A 643 8.29 27.23 -8.52
N PRO A 644 9.22 28.21 -8.41
CA PRO A 644 9.43 29.21 -9.43
C PRO A 644 9.68 28.65 -10.83
N GLY A 645 8.88 29.10 -11.79
CA GLY A 645 8.98 28.72 -13.21
C GLY A 645 8.49 27.31 -13.55
N GLN A 646 8.26 26.43 -12.57
CA GLN A 646 7.89 25.03 -12.80
C GLN A 646 6.52 24.91 -13.48
N LEU A 647 5.47 25.43 -12.81
CA LEU A 647 4.11 25.39 -13.33
C LEU A 647 3.96 26.22 -14.62
N THR A 648 4.58 27.40 -14.68
CA THR A 648 4.49 28.28 -15.86
C THR A 648 5.10 27.63 -17.11
N THR A 649 6.25 26.97 -16.96
CA THR A 649 6.89 26.21 -18.06
C THR A 649 5.98 25.09 -18.54
N PHE A 650 5.42 24.31 -17.61
CA PHE A 650 4.47 23.23 -17.91
C PHE A 650 3.23 23.75 -18.66
N LEU A 651 2.54 24.76 -18.13
CA LEU A 651 1.30 25.28 -18.71
C LEU A 651 1.52 25.88 -20.10
N THR A 652 2.65 26.58 -20.31
CA THR A 652 2.99 27.17 -21.60
C THR A 652 3.21 26.08 -22.66
N ALA A 653 4.03 25.08 -22.35
CA ALA A 653 4.28 23.95 -23.25
C ALA A 653 3.01 23.13 -23.50
N LEU A 654 2.18 22.92 -22.46
CA LEU A 654 0.95 22.17 -22.54
C LEU A 654 -0.08 22.86 -23.45
N ARG A 655 -0.28 24.17 -23.29
CA ARG A 655 -1.20 24.93 -24.15
C ARG A 655 -0.75 24.90 -25.62
N ALA A 656 0.54 25.04 -25.89
CA ALA A 656 1.09 24.92 -27.24
C ALA A 656 0.81 23.51 -27.84
N ALA A 657 1.13 22.46 -27.09
CA ALA A 657 0.93 21.08 -27.54
C ALA A 657 -0.56 20.71 -27.73
N LEU A 658 -1.46 21.28 -26.93
CA LEU A 658 -2.91 21.10 -27.07
C LEU A 658 -3.47 21.87 -28.27
N ALA A 659 -2.96 23.08 -28.55
CA ALA A 659 -3.33 23.87 -29.71
C ALA A 659 -2.96 23.17 -31.03
N GLU A 660 -1.79 22.54 -31.11
CA GLU A 660 -1.37 21.69 -32.24
C GLU A 660 -2.27 20.47 -32.47
N ARG A 661 -3.13 20.13 -31.50
CA ARG A 661 -4.07 19.01 -31.54
C ARG A 661 -5.52 19.48 -31.65
N ASP A 662 -5.72 20.73 -32.07
CA ASP A 662 -7.04 21.37 -32.28
C ASP A 662 -7.97 21.29 -31.05
N ARG A 663 -7.39 21.32 -29.84
CA ARG A 663 -8.16 21.28 -28.59
C ARG A 663 -8.68 22.66 -28.22
N ARG A 664 -9.98 22.75 -27.90
CA ARG A 664 -10.60 23.99 -27.42
C ARG A 664 -10.47 24.07 -25.91
N VAL A 665 -9.32 24.60 -25.48
CA VAL A 665 -8.97 24.78 -24.07
C VAL A 665 -9.57 26.09 -23.55
N ALA A 666 -10.17 26.06 -22.37
CA ALA A 666 -10.58 27.28 -21.67
C ALA A 666 -9.42 28.27 -21.49
N SER A 667 -9.71 29.56 -21.63
CA SER A 667 -8.79 30.64 -21.24
C SER A 667 -8.49 30.54 -19.75
N GLU A 668 -9.54 30.44 -18.93
CA GLU A 668 -9.37 30.54 -17.48
C GLU A 668 -8.81 29.27 -16.85
N HIS A 669 -7.92 29.44 -15.87
CA HIS A 669 -7.50 28.38 -14.95
C HIS A 669 -8.44 28.34 -13.74
N LEU A 670 -8.93 27.15 -13.37
CA LEU A 670 -9.70 27.00 -12.12
C LEU A 670 -8.73 26.66 -10.99
N ILE A 671 -8.50 27.60 -10.08
CA ILE A 671 -7.63 27.39 -8.91
C ILE A 671 -8.50 26.91 -7.75
N VAL A 672 -8.23 25.73 -7.21
CA VAL A 672 -9.00 25.13 -6.12
C VAL A 672 -8.13 25.07 -4.88
N ASN A 673 -8.42 25.94 -3.91
CA ASN A 673 -7.79 25.89 -2.60
C ASN A 673 -8.27 24.64 -1.85
N SER A 674 -7.34 23.91 -1.23
CA SER A 674 -7.62 22.64 -0.55
C SER A 674 -8.34 21.61 -1.43
N GLY A 675 -7.96 21.55 -2.72
CA GLY A 675 -8.54 20.63 -3.70
C GLY A 675 -7.86 19.26 -3.77
N ARG A 676 -8.60 18.19 -3.51
CA ARG A 676 -8.24 16.81 -3.87
C ARG A 676 -8.60 16.52 -5.33
N VAL A 677 -8.06 15.45 -5.91
CA VAL A 677 -8.28 15.08 -7.32
C VAL A 677 -9.77 15.07 -7.71
N ARG A 678 -10.63 14.52 -6.84
CA ARG A 678 -12.09 14.43 -7.05
C ARG A 678 -12.80 15.78 -7.13
N ALA A 679 -12.23 16.86 -6.60
CA ALA A 679 -12.76 18.20 -6.83
C ALA A 679 -12.76 18.52 -8.34
N GLY A 680 -11.75 18.04 -9.08
CA GLY A 680 -11.71 18.12 -10.55
C GLY A 680 -12.82 17.32 -11.23
N TYR A 681 -13.20 16.16 -10.68
CA TYR A 681 -14.32 15.37 -11.21
C TYR A 681 -15.65 16.08 -10.97
N SER A 682 -15.87 16.59 -9.76
CA SER A 682 -17.05 17.39 -9.40
C SER A 682 -17.20 18.64 -10.30
N ILE A 683 -16.08 19.30 -10.61
CA ILE A 683 -16.04 20.40 -11.60
C ILE A 683 -16.48 19.89 -12.97
N GLY A 684 -15.92 18.77 -13.45
CA GLY A 684 -16.25 18.17 -14.75
C GLY A 684 -17.72 17.75 -14.86
N GLU A 685 -18.27 17.11 -13.83
CA GLU A 685 -19.69 16.75 -13.75
C GLU A 685 -20.58 18.00 -13.86
N THR A 686 -20.21 19.10 -13.21
CA THR A 686 -20.98 20.34 -13.30
C THR A 686 -20.83 21.00 -14.67
N LEU A 687 -19.60 21.15 -15.18
CA LEU A 687 -19.28 21.88 -16.41
C LEU A 687 -19.76 21.16 -17.68
N PHE A 688 -19.63 19.85 -17.74
CA PHE A 688 -19.73 19.08 -18.98
C PHE A 688 -20.95 18.15 -19.05
N ALA A 689 -21.72 18.00 -17.98
CA ALA A 689 -22.91 17.15 -17.97
C ALA A 689 -23.89 17.48 -19.10
N GLY A 690 -24.21 16.47 -19.91
CA GLY A 690 -25.15 16.55 -21.02
C GLY A 690 -24.63 17.28 -22.27
N LEU A 691 -23.38 17.76 -22.29
CA LEU A 691 -22.82 18.37 -23.51
C LEU A 691 -22.44 17.32 -24.55
N GLU A 692 -22.56 17.66 -25.83
CA GLU A 692 -22.16 16.76 -26.90
C GLU A 692 -20.63 16.56 -26.95
N GLY A 693 -20.21 15.38 -27.40
CA GLY A 693 -18.80 15.02 -27.58
C GLY A 693 -18.08 14.63 -26.29
N ARG A 694 -16.80 14.27 -26.44
CA ARG A 694 -15.91 13.98 -25.31
C ARG A 694 -15.35 15.29 -24.74
N ARG A 695 -15.34 15.39 -23.42
CA ARG A 695 -14.83 16.56 -22.67
C ARG A 695 -13.78 16.11 -21.66
N THR A 696 -12.80 16.97 -21.41
CA THR A 696 -11.61 16.63 -20.62
C THR A 696 -11.37 17.62 -19.48
N ILE A 697 -11.12 17.09 -18.28
CA ILE A 697 -10.51 17.82 -17.16
C ILE A 697 -9.03 17.45 -17.09
N LEU A 698 -8.16 18.46 -17.09
CA LEU A 698 -6.75 18.34 -16.73
C LEU A 698 -6.57 18.94 -15.33
N HIS A 699 -6.40 18.11 -14.31
CA HIS A 699 -6.23 18.56 -12.93
C HIS A 699 -4.75 18.48 -12.53
N VAL A 700 -4.10 19.64 -12.48
CA VAL A 700 -2.73 19.83 -12.00
C VAL A 700 -2.77 19.97 -10.49
N ILE A 701 -2.06 19.11 -9.76
CA ILE A 701 -2.20 19.02 -8.30
C ILE A 701 -0.88 18.65 -7.63
N GLY A 702 -0.55 19.33 -6.53
CA GLY A 702 0.65 19.05 -5.73
C GLY A 702 0.61 17.63 -5.15
N GLU A 703 1.67 16.85 -5.37
CA GLU A 703 1.73 15.46 -4.95
C GLU A 703 1.97 15.31 -3.44
N ARG A 704 1.84 14.09 -2.93
CA ARG A 704 2.35 13.75 -1.60
C ARG A 704 3.87 13.99 -1.59
N PRO A 705 4.41 14.87 -0.73
CA PRO A 705 5.84 15.07 -0.67
C PRO A 705 6.52 13.89 0.02
N GLY A 706 7.82 13.73 -0.21
CA GLY A 706 8.61 12.67 0.42
C GLY A 706 9.68 12.05 -0.46
N THR A 707 9.63 12.28 -1.76
CA THR A 707 10.62 11.77 -2.73
C THR A 707 11.92 12.59 -2.75
N GLY A 708 11.98 13.69 -2.00
CA GLY A 708 13.06 14.68 -2.08
C GLY A 708 12.89 15.70 -3.19
N HIS A 709 11.78 15.61 -3.95
CA HIS A 709 11.39 16.53 -5.01
C HIS A 709 10.06 17.22 -4.67
N ARG A 710 9.89 18.45 -5.16
CA ARG A 710 8.63 19.19 -5.07
C ARG A 710 7.81 18.96 -6.33
N THR A 711 7.16 17.81 -6.39
CA THR A 711 6.45 17.32 -7.57
C THR A 711 4.97 17.67 -7.56
N PHE A 712 4.44 17.89 -8.76
CA PHE A 712 2.99 17.87 -9.01
C PHE A 712 2.65 16.81 -10.07
N SER A 713 1.38 16.41 -10.08
CA SER A 713 0.79 15.48 -11.04
C SER A 713 -0.20 16.21 -11.94
N THR A 714 -0.47 15.65 -13.12
CA THR A 714 -1.64 16.02 -13.94
C THR A 714 -2.54 14.81 -14.14
N TYR A 715 -3.74 14.87 -13.55
CA TYR A 715 -4.81 13.91 -13.77
C TYR A 715 -5.62 14.29 -15.01
N ILE A 716 -5.87 13.32 -15.88
CA ILE A 716 -6.39 13.49 -17.23
C ILE A 716 -7.67 12.66 -17.34
N THR A 717 -8.80 13.31 -17.08
CA THR A 717 -10.11 12.65 -17.06
C THR A 717 -10.88 13.03 -18.30
N SER A 718 -11.28 12.04 -19.11
CA SER A 718 -12.01 12.29 -20.36
C SER A 718 -13.20 11.35 -20.48
N ALA A 719 -14.39 11.92 -20.63
CA ALA A 719 -15.66 11.20 -20.76
C ALA A 719 -16.62 11.93 -21.72
N SER A 720 -17.69 11.26 -22.17
CA SER A 720 -18.78 11.93 -22.87
C SER A 720 -19.60 12.78 -21.90
N GLY A 721 -20.31 13.80 -22.39
CA GLY A 721 -21.20 14.57 -21.53
C GLY A 721 -22.30 13.74 -20.85
N GLU A 722 -22.72 12.62 -21.46
CA GLU A 722 -23.63 11.67 -20.82
C GLU A 722 -23.01 11.06 -19.55
N VAL A 723 -21.77 10.57 -19.64
CA VAL A 723 -21.07 9.97 -18.50
C VAL A 723 -20.75 11.03 -17.45
N TRP A 724 -20.32 12.23 -17.85
CA TRP A 724 -20.20 13.38 -16.94
C TRP A 724 -21.52 13.77 -16.27
N GLY A 725 -22.67 13.49 -16.91
CA GLY A 725 -24.00 13.78 -16.37
C GLY A 725 -24.49 12.79 -15.32
N ARG A 726 -23.76 11.70 -15.08
CA ARG A 726 -24.12 10.68 -14.09
C ARG A 726 -23.22 10.82 -12.87
N ALA A 727 -23.79 11.42 -11.82
CA ALA A 727 -23.06 11.70 -10.60
C ALA A 727 -22.37 10.46 -10.04
N GLY A 728 -21.06 10.57 -9.78
CA GLY A 728 -20.24 9.50 -9.20
C GLY A 728 -19.81 8.40 -10.16
N GLU A 729 -20.17 8.45 -11.45
CA GLU A 729 -19.69 7.47 -12.44
C GLU A 729 -18.26 7.77 -12.90
N VAL A 730 -17.87 9.05 -12.92
CA VAL A 730 -16.51 9.49 -13.27
C VAL A 730 -15.61 9.45 -12.04
N ASP A 731 -14.60 8.58 -12.10
CA ASP A 731 -13.64 8.40 -11.02
C ASP A 731 -12.23 8.11 -11.58
N HIS A 732 -11.31 7.72 -10.71
CA HIS A 732 -9.98 7.22 -11.04
C HIS A 732 -10.01 6.06 -12.04
N ASN A 733 -11.10 5.30 -12.10
CA ASN A 733 -11.31 4.19 -13.05
C ASN A 733 -11.12 4.58 -14.53
N ILE A 734 -11.31 5.86 -14.90
CA ILE A 734 -11.16 6.35 -16.28
C ILE A 734 -10.15 7.51 -16.43
N THR A 735 -9.43 7.85 -15.36
CA THR A 735 -8.59 9.06 -15.29
C THR A 735 -7.12 8.74 -15.39
N LYS A 736 -6.43 9.13 -16.48
CA LYS A 736 -4.97 8.90 -16.62
C LYS A 736 -4.16 9.87 -15.76
N VAL A 737 -2.91 9.56 -15.45
CA VAL A 737 -2.02 10.47 -14.71
C VAL A 737 -0.64 10.53 -15.33
N VAL A 738 -0.05 11.72 -15.33
CA VAL A 738 1.39 11.95 -15.48
C VAL A 738 1.87 12.52 -14.15
N SER A 739 2.75 11.80 -13.47
CA SER A 739 3.23 12.11 -12.11
C SER A 739 4.72 12.43 -12.07
N GLY A 740 5.19 12.92 -10.93
CA GLY A 740 6.59 13.25 -10.68
C GLY A 740 7.07 14.49 -11.43
N ILE A 741 6.16 15.40 -11.84
CA ILE A 741 6.52 16.58 -12.62
C ILE A 741 7.24 17.58 -11.72
N ALA A 742 8.53 17.79 -11.98
CA ALA A 742 9.33 18.79 -11.30
C ALA A 742 10.56 19.19 -12.13
N ASN A 743 11.13 20.36 -11.85
CA ASN A 743 12.41 20.82 -12.42
C ASN A 743 13.59 19.87 -12.08
N THR A 744 13.41 18.98 -11.12
CA THR A 744 14.43 18.04 -10.61
C THR A 744 14.08 16.57 -10.82
N ALA A 745 12.94 16.27 -11.46
CA ALA A 745 12.46 14.93 -11.72
C ALA A 745 11.98 14.81 -13.18
N LEU A 746 10.68 14.57 -13.44
CA LEU A 746 10.15 14.61 -14.80
C LEU A 746 10.05 16.06 -15.29
N ASP A 747 10.85 16.40 -16.31
CA ASP A 747 10.91 17.75 -16.88
C ASP A 747 9.52 18.27 -17.27
N PRO A 748 9.15 19.51 -16.84
CA PRO A 748 7.84 20.10 -17.14
C PRO A 748 7.47 20.16 -18.63
N THR A 749 8.43 20.35 -19.53
CA THR A 749 8.16 20.41 -20.99
C THR A 749 7.86 19.03 -21.55
N GLN A 750 8.65 18.03 -21.13
CA GLN A 750 8.40 16.63 -21.49
C GLN A 750 7.05 16.15 -20.93
N ALA A 751 6.76 16.45 -19.66
CA ALA A 751 5.49 16.12 -19.03
C ALA A 751 4.30 16.72 -19.79
N ALA A 752 4.40 17.98 -20.23
CA ALA A 752 3.37 18.64 -21.02
C ALA A 752 3.08 17.91 -22.34
N ALA A 753 4.12 17.43 -23.04
CA ALA A 753 3.96 16.64 -24.25
C ALA A 753 3.26 15.30 -23.99
N ASP A 754 3.58 14.63 -22.87
CA ASP A 754 2.93 13.40 -22.46
C ASP A 754 1.47 13.60 -22.06
N VAL A 755 1.16 14.65 -21.29
CA VAL A 755 -0.21 15.02 -20.95
C VAL A 755 -1.02 15.29 -22.22
N ALA A 756 -0.51 16.10 -23.15
CA ALA A 756 -1.18 16.40 -24.41
C ALA A 756 -1.38 15.15 -25.29
N ARG A 757 -0.42 14.21 -25.26
CA ARG A 757 -0.53 12.91 -25.95
C ARG A 757 -1.62 12.03 -25.34
N LEU A 758 -1.76 12.03 -24.01
CA LEU A 758 -2.74 11.22 -23.28
C LEU A 758 -4.15 11.82 -23.29
N ALA A 759 -4.24 13.15 -23.44
CA ALA A 759 -5.50 13.89 -23.47
C ALA A 759 -6.28 13.75 -24.78
N LYS A 760 -5.77 13.09 -25.82
CA LYS A 760 -6.39 13.00 -27.17
C LYS A 760 -7.88 12.62 -27.15
N LEU A 761 -8.63 13.21 -28.09
CA LEU A 761 -9.98 12.76 -28.43
C LEU A 761 -9.82 11.48 -29.24
N ASP A 762 -10.20 10.34 -28.67
CA ASP A 762 -10.41 9.10 -29.44
C ASP A 762 -11.70 9.24 -30.27
#